data_AF-D4D6A3-F1
#
_entry.id   AF-D4D6A3-F1
#
_cell.length_a   1.000
_cell.length_b   1.000
_cell.length_c   1.000
_cell.angle_alpha   90.00
_cell.angle_beta   90.00
_cell.angle_gamma   90.00
#
_symmetry.space_group_name_H-M   'P 1'
#
loop_
_entity.id
_entity.type
_entity.pdbx_description
1 polymer ?
#
loop_
_entity_poly.entity_id
_entity_poly.type
_entity_poly.pdbx_seq_one_letter_code
_entity_poly.pdbx_strand_id
1 'polypeptide(L)'
;MSTATGVYQSLDKLAEFLGFDTVQALQLWMRGALCKPYWDEYTRGCTEVELSRGKKARLVDCRSVLKHLAEGEAQGHRKFSSDFPDTPNWKLIDWQARLLFKIRSVNQADRHGIFYGKNMNEIEMATRAWQVILRLNLDASRENRPNKRVKAAGEFDHWRTGDGEAIPMPVNPDGGAACVVWTDIPTEMEKNGQKTTITLTGLVHYTYEQFLKKICCELQLKECGYEIDQLSVTGDPICSNSFKEFLKLAAGLKKKVVVDLTTKNCPAELDIPSIENEEDTSRKLSFDIMVAEKVTSGFDLKNRFCKWSLIQEVTRSFPSRINSECELLTEGIDARGDTIRWLHTSKDSDGVQGEARDGLILCEPTSEDLQRYREQEKWIDNKDLQRQGHPEACKALGIPNPDIPRLPGMLVSAKFEFWQPLAIKAIKEFEEGYLRGGILADDVGIGKTFEAIGLEQYHWNLRKAALESNLEVAAPRPTLIVVPPNLIHQWASAIKSISSDLVVKIYYGGKHQTSADGTEYLTDILSKDSEVFSQTEEAARTTIITSLRTLTSRHGPSVLKKVIRNEIWEKDESTPYASVMEAVNDRMKGMKSAPAWWRHNLKGLFKRVIVDEAHEIRKKKHLYSSHFTLLEPHKDPWSKESLEKLGVFATDAWNTTTGSEEFDPWDIKSDEPASCLRYTSESVEYHIIKGNISLVTKGERMREVLKACMIKRSYGSLVDGQVVGKALPAVQNISVNLAFTPEEQKIYEGVFGDCMAQAPRGRRGKNDARGTISASKFRRLCLVTTWTEFDHIAPSYTAKKLNDRRKNGVLHTRTILRDIHHAKRQRPYHIADPPEIRAETQIDPLPSEDNIREILQCHCRGSPKLRYLLQLVAELVILRKEKLLIFVTMPAQVLWLESVWIIHIFYFAGNPLMLLFRSYSSLT
;
A
#
# COMPACT_ATOMS: atom_id res chain seq x y z
N MET A 1 -32.97 -4.09 -25.91
CA MET A 1 -32.61 -4.71 -24.61
C MET A 1 -33.32 -6.05 -24.53
N SER A 2 -32.60 -7.15 -24.79
CA SER A 2 -33.14 -8.50 -24.66
C SER A 2 -33.40 -8.78 -23.19
N THR A 3 -34.62 -9.19 -22.88
CA THR A 3 -35.11 -9.49 -21.55
C THR A 3 -34.46 -10.78 -21.03
N ALA A 4 -33.64 -10.69 -19.99
CA ALA A 4 -33.28 -11.83 -19.15
C ALA A 4 -34.52 -12.27 -18.31
N THR A 5 -35.57 -12.72 -19.00
CA THR A 5 -36.81 -13.22 -18.40
C THR A 5 -36.52 -14.55 -17.73
N GLY A 6 -36.48 -14.56 -16.40
CA GLY A 6 -36.46 -15.78 -15.59
C GLY A 6 -35.17 -16.04 -14.80
N VAL A 7 -34.13 -15.19 -14.88
CA VAL A 7 -32.88 -15.38 -14.12
C VAL A 7 -33.14 -15.44 -12.61
N TYR A 8 -33.94 -14.52 -12.07
CA TYR A 8 -34.29 -14.48 -10.65
C TYR A 8 -35.02 -15.75 -10.12
N GLN A 9 -35.56 -16.60 -10.99
CA GLN A 9 -36.33 -17.78 -10.57
C GLN A 9 -35.43 -18.94 -10.12
N SER A 10 -34.20 -19.03 -10.66
CA SER A 10 -33.19 -20.03 -10.28
C SER A 10 -32.07 -19.34 -9.50
N LEU A 11 -31.71 -19.89 -8.33
CA LEU A 11 -30.61 -19.35 -7.54
C LEU A 11 -29.26 -19.56 -8.24
N ASP A 12 -29.08 -20.69 -8.92
CA ASP A 12 -27.85 -20.99 -9.68
C ASP A 12 -27.65 -19.99 -10.81
N LYS A 13 -28.70 -19.76 -11.62
CA LYS A 13 -28.64 -18.76 -12.70
C LYS A 13 -28.44 -17.35 -12.18
N LEU A 14 -29.04 -17.01 -11.04
CA LEU A 14 -28.86 -15.70 -10.42
C LEU A 14 -27.45 -15.52 -9.82
N ALA A 15 -26.86 -16.58 -9.25
CA ALA A 15 -25.50 -16.58 -8.72
C ALA A 15 -24.49 -16.37 -9.86
N GLU A 16 -24.61 -17.14 -10.94
CA GLU A 16 -23.80 -17.00 -12.15
C GLU A 16 -23.96 -15.59 -12.75
N PHE A 17 -25.20 -15.10 -12.87
CA PHE A 17 -25.49 -13.78 -13.43
C PHE A 17 -24.94 -12.61 -12.60
N LEU A 18 -24.74 -12.79 -11.29
CA LEU A 18 -24.16 -11.78 -10.39
C LEU A 18 -22.66 -11.98 -10.15
N GLY A 19 -22.11 -13.12 -10.57
CA GLY A 19 -20.71 -13.50 -10.40
C GLY A 19 -20.38 -13.99 -8.99
N PHE A 20 -21.24 -14.84 -8.42
CA PHE A 20 -20.95 -15.61 -7.19
C PHE A 20 -20.58 -17.05 -7.53
N ASP A 21 -19.57 -17.59 -6.86
CA ASP A 21 -19.08 -18.96 -7.10
C ASP A 21 -20.04 -20.04 -6.58
N THR A 22 -20.88 -19.69 -5.60
CA THR A 22 -21.87 -20.61 -5.03
C THR A 22 -23.20 -19.92 -4.73
N VAL A 23 -24.29 -20.70 -4.78
CA VAL A 23 -25.62 -20.26 -4.32
C VAL A 23 -25.60 -19.86 -2.84
N GLN A 24 -24.79 -20.51 -2.02
CA GLN A 24 -24.65 -20.20 -0.60
C GLN A 24 -24.06 -18.80 -0.39
N ALA A 25 -23.04 -18.42 -1.16
CA ALA A 25 -22.45 -17.08 -1.12
C ALA A 25 -23.47 -16.00 -1.52
N LEU A 26 -24.26 -16.24 -2.57
CA LEU A 26 -25.35 -15.35 -2.97
C LEU A 26 -26.36 -15.16 -1.84
N GLN A 27 -26.80 -16.24 -1.20
CA GLN A 27 -27.76 -16.19 -0.09
C GLN A 27 -27.21 -15.47 1.14
N LEU A 28 -25.93 -15.67 1.46
CA LEU A 28 -25.24 -14.98 2.55
C LEU A 28 -25.18 -13.48 2.27
N TRP A 29 -24.82 -13.08 1.05
CA TRP A 29 -24.79 -11.68 0.62
C TRP A 29 -26.19 -11.03 0.64
N MET A 30 -27.22 -11.72 0.15
CA MET A 30 -28.62 -11.23 0.19
C MET A 30 -29.10 -10.98 1.63
N ARG A 31 -28.60 -11.74 2.61
CA ARG A 31 -28.86 -11.57 4.04
C ARG A 31 -27.89 -10.61 4.74
N GLY A 32 -26.86 -10.14 4.04
CA GLY A 32 -25.78 -9.31 4.55
C GLY A 32 -26.07 -7.80 4.48
N ALA A 33 -25.10 -7.01 4.95
CA ALA A 33 -25.20 -5.57 5.14
C ALA A 33 -25.44 -4.76 3.84
N LEU A 34 -25.08 -5.31 2.67
CA LEU A 34 -25.17 -4.62 1.38
C LEU A 34 -26.52 -4.80 0.67
N CYS A 35 -27.43 -5.62 1.23
CA CYS A 35 -28.72 -5.91 0.62
C CYS A 35 -29.86 -5.90 1.65
N LYS A 36 -29.72 -6.62 2.76
CA LYS A 36 -30.80 -6.85 3.73
C LYS A 36 -31.33 -5.58 4.40
N PRO A 37 -30.51 -4.64 4.90
CA PRO A 37 -31.02 -3.43 5.55
C PRO A 37 -31.92 -2.58 4.65
N TYR A 38 -31.59 -2.50 3.36
CA TYR A 38 -32.35 -1.74 2.36
C TYR A 38 -33.64 -2.46 1.97
N TRP A 39 -33.62 -3.79 1.89
CA TRP A 39 -34.83 -4.59 1.73
C TRP A 39 -35.78 -4.45 2.93
N ASP A 40 -35.23 -4.48 4.15
CA ASP A 40 -36.00 -4.30 5.38
C ASP A 40 -36.56 -2.86 5.47
N GLU A 41 -35.84 -1.84 4.98
CA GLU A 41 -36.35 -0.47 4.82
C GLU A 41 -37.52 -0.38 3.82
N TYR A 42 -37.37 -1.00 2.64
CA TYR A 42 -38.42 -1.09 1.63
C TYR A 42 -39.69 -1.76 2.15
N THR A 43 -39.54 -2.90 2.84
CA THR A 43 -40.68 -3.66 3.38
C THR A 43 -41.43 -2.87 4.45
N ARG A 44 -40.74 -2.21 5.39
CA ARG A 44 -41.38 -1.32 6.38
C ARG A 44 -42.18 -0.21 5.71
N GLY A 45 -41.57 0.51 4.76
CA GLY A 45 -42.24 1.59 4.04
C GLY A 45 -43.44 1.12 3.20
N CYS A 46 -43.38 -0.10 2.66
CA CYS A 46 -44.51 -0.69 1.93
C CYS A 46 -45.67 -1.06 2.87
N THR A 47 -45.40 -1.61 4.06
CA THR A 47 -46.46 -1.99 5.02
C THR A 47 -47.27 -0.77 5.47
N GLU A 48 -46.62 0.37 5.69
CA GLU A 48 -47.29 1.65 6.01
C GLU A 48 -48.20 2.12 4.86
N VAL A 49 -47.75 1.97 3.61
CA VAL A 49 -48.54 2.32 2.41
C VAL A 49 -49.71 1.33 2.18
N GLU A 50 -49.52 0.04 2.45
CA GLU A 50 -50.57 -0.99 2.32
C GLU A 50 -51.69 -0.82 3.35
N LEU A 51 -51.36 -0.46 4.59
CA LEU A 51 -52.33 -0.12 5.65
C LEU A 51 -53.22 1.08 5.27
N SER A 52 -52.70 2.03 4.49
CA SER A 52 -53.45 3.21 4.05
C SER A 52 -54.40 2.98 2.86
N ARG A 53 -54.21 1.91 2.06
CA ARG A 53 -54.89 1.72 0.76
C ARG A 53 -55.52 0.34 0.50
N GLY A 54 -55.34 -0.64 1.39
CA GLY A 54 -56.06 -1.92 1.37
C GLY A 54 -55.78 -2.83 0.16
N LYS A 55 -54.68 -2.63 -0.58
CA LYS A 55 -54.27 -3.47 -1.72
C LYS A 55 -52.83 -3.94 -1.57
N LYS A 56 -52.59 -5.22 -1.86
CA LYS A 56 -51.26 -5.86 -1.85
C LYS A 56 -50.35 -5.23 -2.92
N ALA A 57 -49.14 -4.83 -2.54
CA ALA A 57 -48.18 -4.14 -3.39
C ALA A 57 -47.71 -5.05 -4.54
N ARG A 58 -47.87 -4.56 -5.78
CA ARG A 58 -47.35 -5.21 -7.00
C ARG A 58 -46.12 -4.45 -7.47
N LEU A 59 -45.04 -5.17 -7.80
CA LEU A 59 -43.84 -4.55 -8.39
C LEU A 59 -44.18 -3.89 -9.72
N VAL A 60 -43.74 -2.64 -9.89
CA VAL A 60 -43.83 -1.90 -11.16
C VAL A 60 -42.70 -2.37 -12.08
N ASP A 61 -42.82 -2.19 -13.38
CA ASP A 61 -41.76 -2.57 -14.31
C ASP A 61 -40.47 -1.76 -14.09
N CYS A 62 -39.31 -2.39 -14.32
CA CYS A 62 -37.99 -1.80 -14.10
C CYS A 62 -37.79 -0.47 -14.86
N ARG A 63 -38.36 -0.35 -16.06
CA ARG A 63 -38.19 0.83 -16.92
C ARG A 63 -38.90 2.04 -16.33
N SER A 64 -40.11 1.85 -15.82
CA SER A 64 -40.87 2.88 -15.11
C SER A 64 -40.20 3.30 -13.81
N VAL A 65 -39.63 2.35 -13.04
CA VAL A 65 -38.88 2.65 -11.82
C VAL A 65 -37.60 3.45 -12.14
N LEU A 66 -36.87 3.09 -13.19
CA LEU A 66 -35.67 3.81 -13.62
C LEU A 66 -35.97 5.22 -14.12
N LYS A 67 -37.06 5.38 -14.87
CA LYS A 67 -37.53 6.71 -15.31
C LYS A 67 -37.88 7.58 -14.10
N HIS A 68 -38.62 7.01 -13.14
CA HIS A 68 -39.03 7.71 -11.91
C HIS A 68 -37.82 8.07 -11.03
N LEU A 69 -36.84 7.18 -10.92
CA LEU A 69 -35.56 7.44 -10.24
C LEU A 69 -34.82 8.61 -10.91
N ALA A 70 -34.67 8.60 -12.23
CA ALA A 70 -34.01 9.68 -12.96
C ALA A 70 -34.71 11.03 -12.79
N GLU A 71 -36.04 11.06 -12.81
CA GLU A 71 -36.83 12.28 -12.58
C GLU A 71 -36.69 12.82 -11.15
N GLY A 72 -36.63 11.96 -10.14
CA GLY A 72 -36.45 12.37 -8.74
C GLY A 72 -35.00 12.74 -8.35
N GLU A 73 -34.02 12.36 -9.17
CA GLU A 73 -32.61 12.72 -8.99
C GLU A 73 -32.16 13.88 -9.91
N ALA A 74 -32.96 14.21 -10.92
CA ALA A 74 -32.69 15.33 -11.83
C ALA A 74 -32.59 16.66 -11.07
N GLN A 75 -31.85 17.61 -11.65
CA GLN A 75 -31.71 18.99 -11.14
C GLN A 75 -31.23 19.09 -9.67
N GLY A 76 -30.62 18.03 -9.12
CA GLY A 76 -30.08 18.02 -7.76
C GLY A 76 -31.13 17.81 -6.65
N HIS A 77 -32.36 17.43 -7.00
CA HIS A 77 -33.44 17.21 -6.02
C HIS A 77 -33.17 16.09 -5.00
N ARG A 78 -32.31 15.12 -5.36
CA ARG A 78 -31.82 14.04 -4.48
C ARG A 78 -32.93 13.32 -3.69
N LYS A 79 -34.10 13.14 -4.31
CA LYS A 79 -35.30 12.65 -3.63
C LYS A 79 -35.10 11.24 -3.04
N PHE A 80 -34.42 10.35 -3.75
CA PHE A 80 -34.21 8.97 -3.33
C PHE A 80 -32.81 8.74 -2.77
N SER A 81 -31.83 9.50 -3.24
CA SER A 81 -30.44 9.44 -2.80
C SER A 81 -30.17 10.11 -1.45
N SER A 82 -31.07 10.98 -0.96
CA SER A 82 -30.99 11.58 0.38
C SER A 82 -30.89 10.53 1.49
N ASP A 83 -30.07 10.82 2.51
CA ASP A 83 -29.91 9.98 3.69
C ASP A 83 -31.15 10.03 4.59
N PHE A 84 -31.80 11.18 4.67
CA PHE A 84 -33.05 11.41 5.39
C PHE A 84 -34.13 11.85 4.40
N PRO A 85 -34.72 10.91 3.63
CA PRO A 85 -35.80 11.25 2.72
C PRO A 85 -37.05 11.72 3.45
N ASP A 86 -37.76 12.69 2.88
CA ASP A 86 -39.10 13.08 3.33
C ASP A 86 -40.14 12.08 2.79
N THR A 87 -40.40 11.02 3.57
CA THR A 87 -41.22 9.86 3.21
C THR A 87 -42.74 9.90 3.45
N PRO A 88 -43.37 10.86 4.18
CA PRO A 88 -44.81 10.82 4.50
C PRO A 88 -45.74 10.73 3.28
N ASN A 89 -45.31 11.28 2.14
CA ASN A 89 -46.09 11.31 0.89
C ASN A 89 -45.63 10.28 -0.16
N TRP A 90 -44.76 9.34 0.22
CA TRP A 90 -44.18 8.39 -0.73
C TRP A 90 -45.18 7.35 -1.23
N LYS A 91 -45.16 7.13 -2.54
CA LYS A 91 -45.89 6.06 -3.22
C LYS A 91 -45.01 4.82 -3.31
N LEU A 92 -45.62 3.68 -3.64
CA LEU A 92 -44.90 2.42 -3.82
C LEU A 92 -43.73 2.51 -4.81
N ILE A 93 -43.90 3.29 -5.90
CA ILE A 93 -42.84 3.50 -6.90
C ILE A 93 -41.65 4.31 -6.33
N ASP A 94 -41.88 5.19 -5.35
CA ASP A 94 -40.83 5.94 -4.66
C ASP A 94 -39.95 5.01 -3.81
N TRP A 95 -40.58 4.08 -3.08
CA TRP A 95 -39.88 3.05 -2.31
C TRP A 95 -39.09 2.08 -3.21
N GLN A 96 -39.62 1.70 -4.37
CA GLN A 96 -38.92 0.85 -5.35
C GLN A 96 -37.71 1.58 -5.96
N ALA A 97 -37.85 2.88 -6.28
CA ALA A 97 -36.76 3.71 -6.78
C ALA A 97 -35.65 3.85 -5.72
N ARG A 98 -36.00 4.08 -4.45
CA ARG A 98 -35.02 4.12 -3.35
C ARG A 98 -34.29 2.81 -3.16
N LEU A 99 -35.01 1.68 -3.13
CA LEU A 99 -34.41 0.36 -2.97
C LEU A 99 -33.39 0.08 -4.09
N LEU A 100 -33.79 0.34 -5.35
CA LEU A 100 -32.92 0.16 -6.50
C LEU A 100 -31.68 1.06 -6.43
N PHE A 101 -31.85 2.33 -6.03
CA PHE A 101 -30.74 3.26 -5.84
C PHE A 101 -29.77 2.81 -4.74
N LYS A 102 -30.27 2.41 -3.56
CA LYS A 102 -29.43 2.01 -2.42
C LYS A 102 -28.69 0.70 -2.71
N ILE A 103 -29.34 -0.32 -3.25
CA ILE A 103 -28.65 -1.56 -3.65
C ILE A 103 -27.58 -1.24 -4.70
N ARG A 104 -27.86 -0.42 -5.72
CA ARG A 104 -26.88 -0.04 -6.73
C ARG A 104 -25.70 0.72 -6.14
N SER A 105 -25.97 1.83 -5.46
CA SER A 105 -24.93 2.75 -4.96
C SER A 105 -24.02 2.10 -3.92
N VAL A 106 -24.59 1.36 -2.98
CA VAL A 106 -23.84 0.69 -1.91
C VAL A 106 -23.00 -0.45 -2.46
N ASN A 107 -23.54 -1.24 -3.40
CA ASN A 107 -22.78 -2.33 -4.01
C ASN A 107 -21.77 -1.86 -5.06
N GLN A 108 -21.83 -0.61 -5.49
CA GLN A 108 -20.79 0.02 -6.30
C GLN A 108 -19.69 0.65 -5.42
N ALA A 109 -20.05 1.17 -4.25
CA ALA A 109 -19.12 1.88 -3.36
C ALA A 109 -18.38 0.98 -2.37
N ASP A 110 -19.01 -0.09 -1.88
CA ASP A 110 -18.42 -1.01 -0.88
C ASP A 110 -17.53 -2.06 -1.55
N ARG A 111 -16.35 -2.33 -0.97
CA ARG A 111 -15.37 -3.30 -1.53
C ARG A 111 -15.89 -4.73 -1.67
N HIS A 112 -16.90 -5.12 -0.89
CA HIS A 112 -17.58 -6.43 -0.98
C HIS A 112 -18.89 -6.36 -1.79
N GLY A 113 -19.14 -5.22 -2.43
CA GLY A 113 -20.29 -5.00 -3.28
C GLY A 113 -20.18 -5.72 -4.61
N ILE A 114 -21.31 -6.23 -5.10
CA ILE A 114 -21.36 -7.02 -6.34
C ILE A 114 -20.94 -6.24 -7.61
N PHE A 115 -20.87 -4.91 -7.54
CA PHE A 115 -20.47 -4.02 -8.64
C PHE A 115 -19.11 -3.35 -8.39
N TYR A 116 -18.47 -3.56 -7.25
CA TYR A 116 -17.22 -2.91 -6.90
C TYR A 116 -16.07 -3.40 -7.79
N GLY A 117 -15.31 -2.45 -8.34
CA GLY A 117 -14.19 -2.74 -9.24
C GLY A 117 -14.57 -3.34 -10.61
N LYS A 118 -15.87 -3.53 -10.91
CA LYS A 118 -16.35 -4.06 -12.20
C LYS A 118 -16.67 -2.90 -13.15
N ASN A 119 -16.22 -2.98 -14.40
CA ASN A 119 -16.49 -1.98 -15.44
C ASN A 119 -17.91 -2.15 -16.03
N MET A 120 -18.93 -1.90 -15.23
CA MET A 120 -20.35 -2.01 -15.62
C MET A 120 -21.00 -0.64 -15.75
N ASN A 121 -21.84 -0.48 -16.77
CA ASN A 121 -22.60 0.76 -16.95
C ASN A 121 -23.80 0.84 -15.98
N GLU A 122 -24.34 2.05 -15.79
CA GLU A 122 -25.43 2.29 -14.83
C GLU A 122 -26.70 1.47 -15.08
N ILE A 123 -27.02 1.24 -16.35
CA ILE A 123 -28.20 0.51 -16.79
C ILE A 123 -28.03 -0.98 -16.52
N GLU A 124 -26.82 -1.49 -16.70
CA GLU A 124 -26.46 -2.88 -16.43
C GLU A 124 -26.49 -3.16 -14.92
N MET A 125 -25.89 -2.28 -14.11
CA MET A 125 -25.96 -2.38 -12.64
C MET A 125 -27.42 -2.34 -12.16
N ALA A 126 -28.24 -1.44 -12.70
CA ALA A 126 -29.65 -1.37 -12.36
C ALA A 126 -30.42 -2.64 -12.78
N THR A 127 -30.12 -3.19 -13.95
CA THR A 127 -30.77 -4.42 -14.44
C THR A 127 -30.42 -5.62 -13.55
N ARG A 128 -29.16 -5.74 -13.13
CA ARG A 128 -28.69 -6.79 -12.21
C ARG A 128 -29.28 -6.62 -10.80
N ALA A 129 -29.26 -5.41 -10.25
CA ALA A 129 -29.90 -5.09 -8.97
C ALA A 129 -31.41 -5.38 -9.01
N TRP A 130 -32.07 -5.10 -10.14
CA TRP A 130 -33.49 -5.39 -10.30
C TRP A 130 -33.80 -6.91 -10.26
N GLN A 131 -32.94 -7.77 -10.79
CA GLN A 131 -33.12 -9.23 -10.67
C GLN A 131 -33.03 -9.69 -9.20
N VAL A 132 -32.18 -9.05 -8.39
CA VAL A 132 -32.12 -9.31 -6.94
C VAL A 132 -33.43 -8.89 -6.26
N ILE A 133 -33.97 -7.72 -6.60
CA ILE A 133 -35.26 -7.24 -6.04
C ILE A 133 -36.40 -8.19 -6.41
N LEU A 134 -36.44 -8.68 -7.66
CA LEU A 134 -37.42 -9.69 -8.10
C LEU A 134 -37.29 -10.99 -7.31
N ARG A 135 -36.05 -11.43 -7.01
CA ARG A 135 -35.79 -12.61 -6.19
C ARG A 135 -36.28 -12.45 -4.76
N LEU A 136 -35.93 -11.33 -4.12
CA LEU A 136 -36.34 -11.03 -2.74
C LEU A 136 -37.86 -11.03 -2.58
N ASN A 137 -38.58 -10.46 -3.56
CA ASN A 137 -40.05 -10.47 -3.54
C ASN A 137 -40.64 -11.88 -3.77
N LEU A 138 -40.00 -12.70 -4.61
CA LEU A 138 -40.39 -14.09 -4.82
C LEU A 138 -40.24 -14.92 -3.54
N ASP A 139 -39.12 -14.76 -2.83
CA ASP A 139 -38.84 -15.47 -1.58
C ASP A 139 -39.80 -15.02 -0.46
N ALA A 140 -40.07 -13.71 -0.32
CA ALA A 140 -41.06 -13.19 0.63
C ALA A 140 -42.50 -13.67 0.34
N SER A 141 -42.84 -13.90 -0.93
CA SER A 141 -44.12 -14.47 -1.34
C SER A 141 -44.24 -15.97 -1.02
N ARG A 142 -43.13 -16.69 -0.95
CA ARG A 142 -43.08 -18.12 -0.61
C ARG A 142 -43.18 -18.34 0.90
N GLU A 143 -42.56 -17.50 1.70
CA GLU A 143 -42.64 -17.54 3.18
C GLU A 143 -44.06 -17.28 3.71
N ASN A 144 -44.87 -16.50 2.98
CA ASN A 144 -46.26 -16.17 3.34
C ASN A 144 -47.32 -17.21 2.92
N ARG A 145 -46.94 -18.37 2.37
CA ARG A 145 -47.89 -19.46 2.08
C ARG A 145 -47.94 -20.45 3.26
N PRO A 146 -49.06 -20.60 3.97
CA PRO A 146 -49.17 -21.63 5.01
C PRO A 146 -49.11 -23.02 4.36
N ASN A 147 -48.09 -23.81 4.72
CA ASN A 147 -47.94 -25.20 4.32
C ASN A 147 -49.15 -26.02 4.82
N LYS A 148 -50.05 -26.38 3.91
CA LYS A 148 -51.23 -27.24 4.20
C LYS A 148 -50.88 -28.74 4.23
N ARG A 149 -49.60 -29.10 4.29
CA ARG A 149 -49.10 -30.48 4.38
C ARG A 149 -47.89 -30.53 5.30
N VAL A 150 -48.08 -30.44 6.61
CA VAL A 150 -47.34 -31.23 7.63
C VAL A 150 -48.15 -31.12 8.93
N LYS A 151 -49.23 -31.90 9.03
CA LYS A 151 -49.90 -32.20 10.29
C LYS A 151 -50.54 -33.57 10.16
N ALA A 152 -49.72 -34.61 10.29
CA ALA A 152 -50.07 -35.95 10.77
C ALA A 152 -48.94 -36.93 10.45
N ALA A 153 -48.65 -37.79 11.43
CA ALA A 153 -47.94 -39.06 11.34
C ALA A 153 -46.42 -38.99 11.13
N GLY A 154 -45.72 -39.06 12.26
CA GLY A 154 -44.58 -39.94 12.36
C GLY A 154 -45.04 -41.40 12.46
N GLU A 155 -44.04 -42.28 12.29
CA GLU A 155 -43.97 -43.68 12.70
C GLU A 155 -44.62 -44.76 11.82
N PHE A 156 -43.79 -45.78 11.53
CA PHE A 156 -44.01 -47.04 10.81
C PHE A 156 -44.17 -46.92 9.28
N ASP A 157 -43.18 -47.30 8.49
CA ASP A 157 -42.73 -48.69 8.22
C ASP A 157 -43.83 -49.52 7.53
N HIS A 158 -43.43 -50.20 6.45
CA HIS A 158 -44.15 -51.21 5.65
C HIS A 158 -44.64 -50.83 4.22
N TRP A 159 -43.93 -51.38 3.23
CA TRP A 159 -44.42 -52.00 1.98
C TRP A 159 -45.38 -51.23 1.04
N ARG A 160 -44.88 -50.62 -0.05
CA ARG A 160 -44.69 -51.21 -1.40
C ARG A 160 -44.56 -50.17 -2.54
N THR A 161 -43.92 -50.68 -3.60
CA THR A 161 -43.45 -50.14 -4.89
C THR A 161 -44.53 -49.85 -5.95
N GLY A 162 -44.12 -49.13 -7.01
CA GLY A 162 -44.81 -49.01 -8.32
C GLY A 162 -44.45 -47.68 -9.02
N ASP A 163 -43.22 -47.52 -9.52
CA ASP A 163 -42.78 -47.67 -10.93
C ASP A 163 -43.12 -46.43 -11.82
N GLY A 164 -42.22 -45.85 -12.62
CA GLY A 164 -40.88 -46.29 -12.94
C GLY A 164 -40.03 -45.23 -13.65
N GLU A 165 -38.76 -45.24 -13.29
CA GLU A 165 -37.61 -45.10 -14.19
C GLU A 165 -36.61 -46.17 -13.72
N ALA A 166 -35.96 -46.83 -14.68
CA ALA A 166 -35.31 -48.11 -14.47
C ALA A 166 -34.20 -48.09 -13.42
N ILE A 167 -34.21 -49.12 -12.56
CA ILE A 167 -33.09 -49.54 -11.71
C ILE A 167 -31.83 -49.63 -12.58
N PRO A 168 -30.67 -49.04 -12.20
CA PRO A 168 -29.42 -49.41 -12.82
C PRO A 168 -29.21 -50.89 -12.51
N MET A 169 -29.33 -51.75 -13.52
CA MET A 169 -28.78 -53.10 -13.42
C MET A 169 -27.33 -52.99 -12.95
N PRO A 170 -26.80 -53.96 -12.18
CA PRO A 170 -25.36 -54.04 -11.97
C PRO A 170 -24.73 -54.27 -13.35
N VAL A 171 -24.27 -53.19 -13.98
CA VAL A 171 -23.44 -53.26 -15.17
C VAL A 171 -22.11 -53.79 -14.68
N ASN A 172 -21.73 -54.94 -15.23
CA ASN A 172 -20.45 -55.59 -14.99
C ASN A 172 -19.32 -54.53 -14.99
N PRO A 173 -18.45 -54.44 -13.96
CA PRO A 173 -17.36 -53.45 -13.89
C PRO A 173 -16.40 -53.47 -15.10
N ASP A 174 -16.48 -54.51 -15.94
CA ASP A 174 -15.75 -54.64 -17.21
C ASP A 174 -16.48 -54.02 -18.44
N GLY A 175 -17.55 -53.24 -18.23
CA GLY A 175 -18.34 -52.64 -19.30
C GLY A 175 -17.54 -51.66 -20.17
N GLY A 176 -17.23 -52.07 -21.40
CA GLY A 176 -16.58 -51.27 -22.43
C GLY A 176 -15.06 -51.20 -22.31
N ALA A 177 -14.37 -51.66 -23.35
CA ALA A 177 -12.91 -51.58 -23.46
C ALA A 177 -12.50 -51.04 -24.83
N ALA A 178 -11.51 -50.15 -24.87
CA ALA A 178 -10.93 -49.61 -26.09
C ALA A 178 -9.42 -49.88 -26.12
N CYS A 179 -8.93 -50.21 -27.30
CA CYS A 179 -7.52 -50.33 -27.61
C CYS A 179 -7.13 -49.08 -28.41
N VAL A 180 -6.37 -48.17 -27.80
CA VAL A 180 -5.90 -46.96 -28.49
C VAL A 180 -4.56 -47.28 -29.13
N VAL A 181 -4.48 -47.10 -30.45
CA VAL A 181 -3.30 -47.36 -31.28
C VAL A 181 -2.76 -46.01 -31.75
N TRP A 182 -1.50 -45.72 -31.44
CA TRP A 182 -0.81 -44.54 -31.93
C TRP A 182 -0.35 -44.79 -33.37
N THR A 183 -1.04 -44.20 -34.34
CA THR A 183 -0.92 -44.56 -35.76
C THR A 183 0.17 -43.81 -36.51
N ASP A 184 0.60 -42.64 -36.01
CA ASP A 184 1.60 -41.77 -36.64
C ASP A 184 2.89 -41.63 -35.82
N ILE A 185 3.23 -42.66 -35.03
CA ILE A 185 4.46 -42.65 -34.24
C ILE A 185 5.72 -42.54 -35.13
N PRO A 186 6.68 -41.65 -34.80
CA PRO A 186 7.95 -41.58 -35.52
C PRO A 186 8.76 -42.89 -35.43
N THR A 187 9.36 -43.31 -36.55
CA THR A 187 10.06 -44.61 -36.70
C THR A 187 11.25 -44.79 -35.75
N GLU A 188 11.81 -43.68 -35.23
CA GLU A 188 12.89 -43.72 -34.25
C GLU A 188 12.40 -44.05 -32.83
N MET A 189 11.20 -43.59 -32.46
CA MET A 189 10.61 -43.88 -31.15
C MET A 189 10.08 -45.30 -31.06
N GLU A 190 9.57 -45.82 -32.18
CA GLU A 190 9.15 -47.23 -32.28
C GLU A 190 10.33 -48.19 -32.10
N LYS A 191 11.53 -47.84 -32.61
CA LYS A 191 12.77 -48.62 -32.41
C LYS A 191 13.30 -48.56 -30.97
N ASN A 192 12.99 -47.50 -30.22
CA ASN A 192 13.39 -47.32 -28.83
C ASN A 192 12.44 -47.99 -27.82
N GLY A 193 11.44 -48.76 -28.29
CA GLY A 193 10.54 -49.53 -27.44
C GLY A 193 9.42 -48.72 -26.80
N GLN A 194 9.09 -47.55 -27.35
CA GLN A 194 7.96 -46.74 -26.86
C GLN A 194 6.64 -47.50 -27.02
N LYS A 195 5.75 -47.39 -26.03
CA LYS A 195 4.43 -48.02 -26.09
C LYS A 195 3.61 -47.42 -27.23
N THR A 196 3.28 -48.21 -28.23
CA THR A 196 2.46 -47.81 -29.39
C THR A 196 0.97 -48.10 -29.20
N THR A 197 0.61 -48.88 -28.19
CA THR A 197 -0.78 -49.31 -27.96
C THR A 197 -1.10 -49.43 -26.48
N ILE A 198 -2.26 -48.91 -26.08
CA ILE A 198 -2.78 -49.01 -24.71
C ILE A 198 -4.19 -49.60 -24.71
N THR A 199 -4.54 -50.35 -23.68
CA THR A 199 -5.91 -50.85 -23.47
C THR A 199 -6.54 -50.10 -22.29
N LEU A 200 -7.64 -49.40 -22.54
CA LEU A 200 -8.46 -48.76 -21.52
C LEU A 200 -9.71 -49.61 -21.27
N THR A 201 -9.96 -49.99 -20.01
CA THR A 201 -11.15 -50.74 -19.57
C THR A 201 -12.04 -49.89 -18.67
N GLY A 202 -13.31 -50.27 -18.52
CA GLY A 202 -14.29 -49.56 -17.70
C GLY A 202 -14.71 -48.21 -18.29
N LEU A 203 -14.75 -48.12 -19.62
CA LEU A 203 -14.98 -46.86 -20.34
C LEU A 203 -16.32 -46.20 -20.03
N VAL A 204 -17.32 -46.97 -19.59
CA VAL A 204 -18.67 -46.48 -19.25
C VAL A 204 -18.65 -45.39 -18.16
N HIS A 205 -17.56 -45.27 -17.40
CA HIS A 205 -17.39 -44.25 -16.34
C HIS A 205 -16.52 -43.05 -16.72
N TYR A 206 -15.95 -43.01 -17.92
CA TYR A 206 -15.04 -41.94 -18.32
C TYR A 206 -15.82 -40.71 -18.78
N THR A 207 -15.37 -39.51 -18.37
CA THR A 207 -15.64 -38.29 -19.13
C THR A 207 -14.68 -38.18 -20.32
N TYR A 208 -15.03 -37.37 -21.32
CA TYR A 208 -14.15 -37.15 -22.49
C TYR A 208 -12.76 -36.65 -22.05
N GLU A 209 -12.71 -35.73 -21.08
CA GLU A 209 -11.45 -35.20 -20.53
C GLU A 209 -10.63 -36.25 -19.77
N GLN A 210 -11.29 -37.11 -18.98
CA GLN A 210 -10.62 -38.22 -18.29
C GLN A 210 -10.03 -39.24 -19.28
N PHE A 211 -10.73 -39.47 -20.40
CA PHE A 211 -10.28 -40.35 -21.48
C PHE A 211 -9.02 -39.79 -22.16
N LEU A 212 -9.04 -38.51 -22.54
CA LEU A 212 -7.86 -37.84 -23.12
C LEU A 212 -6.67 -37.83 -22.15
N LYS A 213 -6.90 -37.47 -20.89
CA LYS A 213 -5.84 -37.41 -19.87
C LYS A 213 -5.16 -38.77 -19.69
N LYS A 214 -5.94 -39.86 -19.68
CA LYS A 214 -5.39 -41.20 -19.49
C LYS A 214 -4.60 -41.68 -20.70
N ILE A 215 -5.01 -41.33 -21.93
CA ILE A 215 -4.24 -41.59 -23.15
C ILE A 215 -2.89 -40.86 -23.09
N CYS A 216 -2.89 -39.56 -22.76
CA CYS A 216 -1.67 -38.77 -22.65
C CYS A 216 -0.69 -39.31 -21.60
N CYS A 217 -1.19 -39.77 -20.45
CA CYS A 217 -0.36 -40.31 -19.38
C CYS A 217 0.21 -41.70 -19.73
N GLU A 218 -0.59 -42.64 -20.25
CA GLU A 218 -0.11 -44.00 -20.50
C GLU A 218 0.80 -44.13 -21.73
N LEU A 219 0.64 -43.24 -22.71
CA LEU A 219 1.53 -43.15 -23.89
C LEU A 219 2.69 -42.15 -23.69
N GLN A 220 2.72 -41.43 -22.57
CA GLN A 220 3.74 -40.42 -22.23
C GLN A 220 3.90 -39.33 -23.30
N LEU A 221 2.82 -38.94 -23.98
CA LEU A 221 2.86 -38.07 -25.16
C LEU A 221 3.59 -36.75 -24.90
N LYS A 222 3.36 -36.14 -23.73
CA LYS A 222 4.03 -34.89 -23.31
C LYS A 222 5.54 -35.03 -23.12
N GLU A 223 6.01 -36.15 -22.57
CA GLU A 223 7.44 -36.44 -22.38
C GLU A 223 8.13 -36.67 -23.74
N CYS A 224 7.38 -37.18 -24.72
CA CYS A 224 7.82 -37.37 -26.10
C CYS A 224 7.70 -36.10 -26.96
N GLY A 225 7.13 -34.99 -26.45
CA GLY A 225 6.97 -33.74 -27.19
C GLY A 225 5.75 -33.67 -28.13
N TYR A 226 4.75 -34.52 -27.92
CA TYR A 226 3.55 -34.63 -28.76
C TYR A 226 2.25 -34.36 -28.00
N GLU A 227 1.25 -33.83 -28.69
CA GLU A 227 -0.13 -33.73 -28.21
C GLU A 227 -1.09 -34.50 -29.11
N ILE A 228 -2.26 -34.88 -28.57
CA ILE A 228 -3.34 -35.52 -29.33
C ILE A 228 -3.83 -34.53 -30.39
N ASP A 229 -3.76 -34.90 -31.66
CA ASP A 229 -4.33 -34.13 -32.77
C ASP A 229 -5.76 -34.59 -33.03
N GLN A 230 -5.95 -35.89 -33.28
CA GLN A 230 -7.25 -36.48 -33.54
C GLN A 230 -7.34 -37.92 -33.02
N LEU A 231 -8.53 -38.27 -32.50
CA LEU A 231 -8.93 -39.63 -32.16
C LEU A 231 -10.06 -40.07 -33.08
N SER A 232 -9.99 -41.26 -33.66
CA SER A 232 -11.06 -41.78 -34.52
C SER A 232 -11.31 -43.29 -34.33
N VAL A 233 -12.53 -43.73 -34.61
CA VAL A 233 -12.88 -45.16 -34.71
C VAL A 233 -13.36 -45.41 -36.12
N THR A 234 -12.69 -46.30 -36.85
CA THR A 234 -13.04 -46.64 -38.25
C THR A 234 -13.19 -45.40 -39.17
N GLY A 235 -12.40 -44.36 -38.93
CA GLY A 235 -12.43 -43.10 -39.69
C GLY A 235 -13.35 -42.01 -39.14
N ASP A 236 -14.23 -42.31 -38.17
CA ASP A 236 -15.13 -41.32 -37.56
C ASP A 236 -14.47 -40.64 -36.34
N PRO A 237 -14.41 -39.30 -36.28
CA PRO A 237 -13.74 -38.58 -35.20
C PRO A 237 -14.50 -38.64 -33.86
N ILE A 238 -13.76 -38.90 -32.79
CA ILE A 238 -14.25 -38.85 -31.42
C ILE A 238 -14.04 -37.44 -30.86
N CYS A 239 -15.14 -36.69 -30.78
CA CYS A 239 -15.21 -35.34 -30.21
C CYS A 239 -16.03 -35.36 -28.92
N SER A 240 -15.94 -34.31 -28.10
CA SER A 240 -16.73 -34.18 -26.86
C SER A 240 -18.23 -34.44 -27.07
N ASN A 241 -18.78 -34.04 -28.22
CA ASN A 241 -20.20 -34.18 -28.54
C ASN A 241 -20.58 -35.60 -29.01
N SER A 242 -19.67 -36.34 -29.67
CA SER A 242 -19.87 -37.72 -30.13
C SER A 242 -19.40 -38.78 -29.11
N PHE A 243 -18.75 -38.36 -28.03
CA PHE A 243 -18.18 -39.26 -27.03
C PHE A 243 -19.22 -40.17 -26.35
N LYS A 244 -20.45 -39.66 -26.10
CA LYS A 244 -21.53 -40.49 -25.54
C LYS A 244 -21.98 -41.61 -26.48
N GLU A 245 -21.89 -41.41 -27.79
CA GLU A 245 -22.22 -42.43 -28.80
C GLU A 245 -21.09 -43.46 -28.91
N PHE A 246 -19.84 -43.01 -28.86
CA PHE A 246 -18.66 -43.87 -28.74
C PHE A 246 -18.73 -44.77 -27.50
N LEU A 247 -19.10 -44.24 -26.33
CA LEU A 247 -19.25 -45.03 -25.10
C LEU A 247 -20.34 -46.11 -25.22
N LYS A 248 -21.45 -45.81 -25.90
CA LYS A 248 -22.53 -46.78 -26.18
C LYS A 248 -22.05 -47.88 -27.13
N LEU A 249 -21.30 -47.52 -28.17
CA LEU A 249 -20.66 -48.46 -29.09
C LEU A 249 -19.68 -49.39 -28.36
N ALA A 250 -18.81 -48.83 -27.52
CA ALA A 250 -17.82 -49.59 -26.76
C ALA A 250 -18.47 -50.52 -25.71
N ALA A 251 -19.57 -50.09 -25.09
CA ALA A 251 -20.32 -50.90 -24.12
C ALA A 251 -21.13 -52.05 -24.76
N GLY A 252 -21.55 -51.89 -26.02
CA GLY A 252 -22.35 -52.88 -26.75
C GLY A 252 -21.56 -54.03 -27.38
N LEU A 253 -20.24 -53.90 -27.50
CA LEU A 253 -19.37 -54.88 -28.15
C LEU A 253 -18.69 -55.79 -27.13
N LYS A 254 -18.71 -57.11 -27.36
CA LYS A 254 -17.95 -58.10 -26.57
C LYS A 254 -16.43 -58.05 -26.82
N LYS A 255 -15.99 -57.31 -27.83
CA LYS A 255 -14.58 -57.14 -28.23
C LYS A 255 -14.15 -55.69 -28.00
N LYS A 256 -12.86 -55.47 -27.74
CA LYS A 256 -12.27 -54.14 -27.56
C LYS A 256 -12.43 -53.30 -28.85
N VAL A 257 -12.89 -52.06 -28.72
CA VAL A 257 -12.97 -51.10 -29.84
C VAL A 257 -11.60 -50.54 -30.14
N VAL A 258 -11.15 -50.57 -31.40
CA VAL A 258 -9.87 -49.97 -31.79
C VAL A 258 -10.08 -48.48 -32.05
N VAL A 259 -9.25 -47.65 -31.42
CA VAL A 259 -9.25 -46.19 -31.55
C VAL A 259 -7.90 -45.78 -32.12
N ASP A 260 -7.91 -45.10 -33.26
CA ASP A 260 -6.73 -44.56 -33.91
C ASP A 260 -6.39 -43.18 -33.32
N LEU A 261 -5.15 -43.01 -32.86
CA LEU A 261 -4.60 -41.76 -32.34
C LEU A 261 -3.58 -41.20 -33.32
N THR A 262 -3.79 -39.94 -33.73
CA THR A 262 -2.81 -39.11 -34.43
C THR A 262 -2.35 -37.97 -33.53
N THR A 263 -1.11 -37.52 -33.72
CA THR A 263 -0.42 -36.58 -32.85
C THR A 263 0.18 -35.41 -33.62
N LYS A 264 0.33 -34.28 -32.94
CA LYS A 264 1.00 -33.09 -33.46
C LYS A 264 2.14 -32.68 -32.54
N ASN A 265 3.17 -32.04 -33.11
CA ASN A 265 4.30 -31.50 -32.35
C ASN A 265 3.83 -30.44 -31.36
N CYS A 266 4.23 -30.58 -30.10
CA CYS A 266 4.02 -29.56 -29.09
C CYS A 266 4.99 -28.39 -29.39
N PRO A 267 4.52 -27.16 -29.66
CA PRO A 267 5.40 -26.01 -29.73
C PRO A 267 6.06 -25.85 -28.35
N ALA A 268 7.41 -25.76 -28.32
CA ALA A 268 8.18 -25.64 -27.08
C ALA A 268 7.49 -24.72 -26.07
N GLU A 269 6.90 -25.31 -25.03
CA GLU A 269 6.25 -24.57 -23.96
C GLU A 269 7.32 -23.64 -23.36
N LEU A 270 7.07 -22.35 -23.46
CA LEU A 270 7.90 -21.33 -22.85
C LEU A 270 7.82 -21.57 -21.34
N ASP A 271 8.86 -22.12 -20.71
CA ASP A 271 8.89 -22.34 -19.25
C ASP A 271 8.65 -21.01 -18.50
N ILE A 272 7.52 -20.88 -17.82
CA ILE A 272 7.11 -19.66 -17.10
C ILE A 272 7.10 -19.98 -15.59
N PRO A 273 7.72 -19.14 -14.74
CA PRO A 273 7.76 -19.39 -13.29
C PRO A 273 6.38 -19.60 -12.67
N SER A 274 6.20 -20.68 -11.89
CA SER A 274 4.97 -20.97 -11.15
C SER A 274 4.89 -20.19 -9.83
N ILE A 275 3.72 -19.61 -9.55
CA ILE A 275 3.35 -19.08 -8.22
C ILE A 275 2.53 -20.19 -7.56
N GLU A 276 2.99 -20.74 -6.43
CA GLU A 276 2.21 -21.76 -5.70
C GLU A 276 1.03 -21.12 -4.95
N ASN A 277 -0.12 -21.82 -4.99
CA ASN A 277 -1.42 -21.53 -4.34
C ASN A 277 -2.42 -20.61 -5.07
N GLU A 278 -2.14 -20.17 -6.30
CA GLU A 278 -3.21 -19.66 -7.17
C GLU A 278 -3.85 -20.85 -7.92
N GLU A 279 -5.18 -20.89 -8.08
CA GLU A 279 -5.75 -21.85 -9.03
C GLU A 279 -5.13 -21.51 -10.41
N ASP A 280 -4.39 -22.45 -11.01
CA ASP A 280 -3.73 -22.32 -12.33
C ASP A 280 -4.67 -21.72 -13.41
N THR A 281 -5.97 -21.83 -13.20
CA THR A 281 -7.06 -21.23 -13.97
C THR A 281 -7.03 -19.70 -14.02
N SER A 282 -6.71 -18.97 -12.94
CA SER A 282 -6.71 -17.49 -12.89
C SER A 282 -5.61 -16.87 -13.76
N ARG A 283 -4.40 -17.40 -13.65
CA ARG A 283 -3.24 -16.96 -14.43
C ARG A 283 -3.38 -17.33 -15.89
N LYS A 284 -3.79 -18.57 -16.18
CA LYS A 284 -4.04 -19.05 -17.53
C LYS A 284 -5.12 -18.22 -18.22
N LEU A 285 -6.19 -17.89 -17.51
CA LEU A 285 -7.23 -16.98 -18.01
C LEU A 285 -6.66 -15.58 -18.33
N SER A 286 -5.83 -15.02 -17.46
CA SER A 286 -5.18 -13.71 -17.71
C SER A 286 -4.29 -13.73 -18.95
N PHE A 287 -3.59 -14.83 -19.18
CA PHE A 287 -2.76 -15.07 -20.36
C PHE A 287 -3.62 -15.25 -21.62
N ASP A 288 -4.67 -16.06 -21.56
CA ASP A 288 -5.60 -16.30 -22.66
C ASP A 288 -6.29 -14.99 -23.09
N ILE A 289 -6.70 -14.15 -22.13
CA ILE A 289 -7.24 -12.81 -22.40
C ILE A 289 -6.17 -11.92 -23.07
N MET A 290 -4.90 -12.02 -22.64
CA MET A 290 -3.79 -11.26 -23.25
C MET A 290 -3.53 -11.66 -24.69
N VAL A 291 -3.57 -12.96 -24.99
CA VAL A 291 -3.41 -13.49 -26.34
C VAL A 291 -4.61 -13.10 -27.22
N ALA A 292 -5.84 -13.18 -26.67
CA ALA A 292 -7.06 -12.82 -27.39
C ALA A 292 -7.15 -11.33 -27.76
N GLU A 293 -6.51 -10.44 -27.00
CA GLU A 293 -6.42 -9.00 -27.31
C GLU A 293 -5.48 -8.69 -28.51
N LYS A 294 -4.84 -9.69 -29.12
CA LYS A 294 -3.94 -9.49 -30.27
C LYS A 294 -4.70 -9.12 -31.54
N VAL A 295 -4.77 -7.82 -31.83
CA VAL A 295 -5.46 -7.26 -33.01
C VAL A 295 -4.66 -7.41 -34.31
N THR A 296 -3.33 -7.56 -34.24
CA THR A 296 -2.43 -7.57 -35.41
C THR A 296 -1.61 -8.85 -35.48
N SER A 297 -1.42 -9.41 -36.68
CA SER A 297 -0.61 -10.60 -36.91
C SER A 297 0.91 -10.38 -36.80
N GLY A 298 1.38 -9.12 -36.83
CA GLY A 298 2.80 -8.75 -36.73
C GLY A 298 3.29 -8.41 -35.31
N PHE A 299 4.61 -8.29 -35.15
CA PHE A 299 5.24 -7.83 -33.90
C PHE A 299 5.07 -6.31 -33.76
N ASP A 300 4.21 -5.89 -32.82
CA ASP A 300 3.94 -4.48 -32.52
C ASP A 300 4.07 -4.24 -31.02
N LEU A 301 5.00 -3.37 -30.63
CA LEU A 301 5.19 -2.97 -29.23
C LEU A 301 4.07 -2.08 -28.68
N LYS A 302 3.01 -1.78 -29.44
CA LYS A 302 1.76 -1.30 -28.86
C LYS A 302 0.97 -2.45 -28.22
N ASN A 303 1.15 -3.68 -28.71
CA ASN A 303 0.48 -4.87 -28.21
C ASN A 303 1.15 -5.38 -26.92
N ARG A 304 0.34 -5.68 -25.90
CA ARG A 304 0.84 -6.17 -24.61
C ARG A 304 1.50 -7.55 -24.68
N PHE A 305 1.01 -8.46 -25.54
CA PHE A 305 1.62 -9.77 -25.76
C PHE A 305 3.02 -9.64 -26.37
N CYS A 306 3.21 -8.76 -27.36
CA CYS A 306 4.53 -8.54 -27.97
C CYS A 306 5.55 -7.97 -26.96
N LYS A 307 5.11 -7.07 -26.07
CA LYS A 307 5.95 -6.58 -24.95
C LYS A 307 6.32 -7.70 -23.98
N TRP A 308 5.33 -8.49 -23.57
CA TRP A 308 5.54 -9.63 -22.69
C TRP A 308 6.55 -10.61 -23.28
N SER A 309 6.35 -11.00 -24.55
CA SER A 309 7.23 -11.92 -25.27
C SER A 309 8.66 -11.38 -25.42
N LEU A 310 8.83 -10.10 -25.74
CA LEU A 310 10.14 -9.45 -25.80
C LEU A 310 10.88 -9.53 -24.46
N ILE A 311 10.18 -9.21 -23.37
CA ILE A 311 10.78 -9.24 -22.02
C ILE A 311 11.21 -10.66 -21.64
N GLN A 312 10.36 -11.66 -21.92
CA GLN A 312 10.70 -13.06 -21.66
C GLN A 312 11.93 -13.50 -22.46
N GLU A 313 11.98 -13.18 -23.75
CA GLU A 313 13.11 -13.53 -24.61
C GLU A 313 14.43 -12.88 -24.14
N VAL A 314 14.37 -11.59 -23.79
CA VAL A 314 15.55 -10.87 -23.32
C VAL A 314 16.03 -11.38 -21.96
N THR A 315 15.12 -11.64 -21.02
CA THR A 315 15.50 -12.11 -19.67
C THR A 315 16.03 -13.54 -19.69
N ARG A 316 15.48 -14.43 -20.53
CA ARG A 316 16.00 -15.80 -20.77
C ARG A 316 17.38 -15.85 -21.37
N SER A 317 17.79 -14.80 -22.07
CA SER A 317 19.14 -14.69 -22.65
C SER A 317 20.24 -14.60 -21.57
N PHE A 318 19.87 -14.40 -20.29
CA PHE A 318 20.79 -14.32 -19.17
C PHE A 318 20.50 -15.42 -18.15
N PRO A 319 21.33 -16.47 -18.06
CA PRO A 319 21.19 -17.50 -17.03
C PRO A 319 21.64 -16.92 -15.68
N SER A 320 20.80 -16.09 -15.06
CA SER A 320 20.98 -15.74 -13.65
C SER A 320 20.48 -16.90 -12.81
N ARG A 321 21.39 -17.53 -12.05
CA ARG A 321 21.01 -18.35 -10.90
C ARG A 321 20.31 -17.42 -9.91
N ILE A 322 18.98 -17.49 -9.84
CA ILE A 322 18.28 -17.01 -8.65
C ILE A 322 18.67 -18.03 -7.59
N ASN A 323 19.59 -17.67 -6.68
CA ASN A 323 19.74 -18.45 -5.47
C ASN A 323 18.44 -18.26 -4.71
N SER A 324 17.54 -19.24 -4.82
CA SER A 324 16.23 -19.28 -4.17
C SER A 324 16.36 -19.53 -2.67
N GLU A 325 17.34 -18.90 -2.01
CA GLU A 325 17.12 -18.48 -0.63
C GLU A 325 16.24 -17.23 -0.71
N CYS A 326 14.97 -17.47 -1.04
CA CYS A 326 13.91 -16.56 -0.68
C CYS A 326 13.82 -16.67 0.85
N GLU A 327 14.70 -15.98 1.56
CA GLU A 327 14.48 -15.75 2.97
C GLU A 327 13.23 -14.86 3.05
N LEU A 328 12.09 -15.49 3.31
CA LEU A 328 11.12 -14.87 4.19
C LEU A 328 11.93 -14.40 5.39
N LEU A 329 12.23 -13.10 5.45
CA LEU A 329 12.97 -12.49 6.56
C LEU A 329 12.11 -12.70 7.81
N THR A 330 12.33 -13.86 8.42
CA THR A 330 11.68 -14.40 9.61
C THR A 330 12.59 -14.21 10.83
N GLU A 331 13.78 -13.64 10.64
CA GLU A 331 14.66 -13.28 11.73
C GLU A 331 14.24 -11.97 12.39
N GLY A 332 13.91 -12.08 13.68
CA GLY A 332 13.30 -11.07 14.51
C GLY A 332 13.90 -9.68 14.36
N ILE A 333 13.00 -8.69 14.39
CA ILE A 333 13.32 -7.29 14.63
C ILE A 333 13.90 -7.20 16.05
N ASP A 334 15.19 -7.50 16.21
CA ASP A 334 15.93 -7.09 17.42
C ASP A 334 15.86 -5.56 17.47
N ALA A 335 15.26 -5.05 18.54
CA ALA A 335 15.13 -3.63 18.83
C ALA A 335 16.49 -2.87 18.92
N ARG A 336 17.63 -3.56 18.80
CA ARG A 336 18.97 -2.95 18.64
C ARG A 336 19.47 -2.85 17.19
N GLY A 337 18.78 -3.48 16.22
CA GLY A 337 19.25 -3.64 14.83
C GLY A 337 19.04 -2.43 13.91
N ASP A 338 18.07 -1.56 14.18
CA ASP A 338 17.66 -0.50 13.24
C ASP A 338 18.63 0.69 13.13
N THR A 339 19.76 0.66 13.84
CA THR A 339 20.81 1.69 13.67
C THR A 339 22.13 1.14 13.11
N ILE A 340 22.35 -0.19 13.07
CA ILE A 340 23.63 -0.79 12.62
C ILE A 340 23.43 -2.16 11.93
N ARG A 341 22.52 -2.31 10.95
CA ARG A 341 22.45 -3.54 10.10
C ARG A 341 23.05 -3.38 8.69
N TRP A 342 23.73 -2.27 8.42
CA TRP A 342 24.47 -2.04 7.16
C TRP A 342 25.96 -2.41 7.20
N LEU A 343 26.47 -2.99 8.30
CA LEU A 343 27.89 -3.34 8.44
C LEU A 343 28.07 -4.67 9.22
N HIS A 344 28.39 -5.75 8.49
CA HIS A 344 28.80 -7.10 8.93
C HIS A 344 27.69 -7.96 9.58
N THR A 345 27.53 -9.27 9.31
CA THR A 345 28.51 -10.30 8.89
C THR A 345 27.77 -11.43 8.17
N SER A 346 28.39 -11.96 7.12
CA SER A 346 28.14 -13.32 6.63
C SER A 346 28.42 -14.32 7.75
N LYS A 347 27.56 -15.32 7.90
CA LYS A 347 27.96 -16.61 8.41
C LYS A 347 27.68 -17.62 7.32
N ASP A 348 28.77 -18.10 6.74
CA ASP A 348 28.79 -19.29 5.92
C ASP A 348 28.18 -20.45 6.72
N SER A 349 27.14 -21.08 6.17
CA SER A 349 26.82 -22.47 6.46
C SER A 349 26.74 -23.22 5.15
N ASP A 350 27.84 -23.91 4.83
CA ASP A 350 27.88 -25.00 3.86
C ASP A 350 26.80 -26.02 4.23
N GLY A 351 25.85 -26.27 3.32
CA GLY A 351 24.77 -27.21 3.58
C GLY A 351 23.88 -27.53 2.38
N VAL A 352 24.35 -28.45 1.54
CA VAL A 352 23.58 -29.33 0.63
C VAL A 352 22.87 -28.69 -0.57
N GLN A 353 23.50 -28.87 -1.74
CA GLN A 353 22.91 -28.66 -3.07
C GLN A 353 21.75 -29.64 -3.30
N GLY A 354 20.53 -29.11 -3.39
CA GLY A 354 19.42 -29.72 -4.11
C GLY A 354 19.16 -28.92 -5.38
N GLU A 355 19.05 -29.59 -6.52
CA GLU A 355 18.70 -28.97 -7.81
C GLU A 355 17.29 -28.33 -7.72
N ALA A 356 17.25 -27.01 -7.53
CA ALA A 356 16.02 -26.23 -7.53
C ALA A 356 15.66 -25.83 -8.98
N ARG A 357 14.39 -26.03 -9.34
CA ARG A 357 13.83 -25.61 -10.63
C ARG A 357 13.85 -24.08 -10.74
N ASP A 358 14.33 -23.59 -11.89
CA ASP A 358 14.46 -22.16 -12.22
C ASP A 358 13.08 -21.47 -12.35
N GLY A 359 12.63 -20.80 -11.29
CA GLY A 359 11.43 -19.97 -11.31
C GLY A 359 11.46 -18.84 -10.28
N LEU A 360 10.94 -17.66 -10.65
CA LEU A 360 10.43 -16.67 -9.70
C LEU A 360 9.32 -17.30 -8.84
N ILE A 361 9.61 -17.53 -7.56
CA ILE A 361 8.62 -17.96 -6.58
C ILE A 361 8.23 -16.72 -5.74
N LEU A 362 7.05 -16.16 -6.00
CA LEU A 362 6.36 -15.32 -5.01
C LEU A 362 5.58 -16.28 -4.10
N CYS A 363 6.07 -16.53 -2.89
CA CYS A 363 5.35 -17.35 -1.90
C CYS A 363 4.18 -16.56 -1.32
N GLU A 364 3.00 -17.15 -1.12
CA GLU A 364 2.03 -16.61 -0.14
C GLU A 364 2.41 -17.06 1.29
N PRO A 365 2.04 -16.32 2.35
CA PRO A 365 2.39 -16.69 3.72
C PRO A 365 1.81 -18.04 4.12
N THR A 366 2.64 -18.95 4.63
CA THR A 366 2.13 -20.22 5.17
C THR A 366 1.31 -19.98 6.44
N SER A 367 0.45 -20.94 6.81
CA SER A 367 -0.26 -20.91 8.10
C SER A 367 0.69 -20.80 9.30
N GLU A 368 1.90 -21.35 9.17
CA GLU A 368 2.95 -21.27 10.19
C GLU A 368 3.60 -19.88 10.25
N ASP A 369 3.84 -19.25 9.09
CA ASP A 369 4.32 -17.86 9.02
C ASP A 369 3.31 -16.88 9.62
N LEU A 370 2.01 -17.07 9.30
CA LEU A 370 0.93 -16.27 9.88
C LEU A 370 0.83 -16.44 11.40
N GLN A 371 1.08 -17.66 11.91
CA GLN A 371 1.05 -17.92 13.35
C GLN A 371 2.26 -17.31 14.07
N ARG A 372 3.46 -17.40 13.49
CA ARG A 372 4.66 -16.72 14.01
C ARG A 372 4.55 -15.20 13.95
N TYR A 373 3.97 -14.65 12.88
CA TYR A 373 3.69 -13.23 12.77
C TYR A 373 2.75 -12.76 13.89
N ARG A 374 1.68 -13.51 14.17
CA ARG A 374 0.78 -13.25 15.30
C ARG A 374 1.47 -13.34 16.67
N GLU A 375 2.50 -14.17 16.81
CA GLU A 375 3.30 -14.23 18.05
C GLU A 375 4.22 -13.02 18.19
N GLN A 376 4.82 -12.54 17.10
CA GLN A 376 5.61 -11.31 17.07
C GLN A 376 4.75 -10.06 17.33
N GLU A 377 3.50 -10.04 16.83
CA GLU A 377 2.54 -8.97 17.12
C GLU A 377 2.30 -8.81 18.64
N LYS A 378 2.33 -9.90 19.42
CA LYS A 378 2.20 -9.84 20.89
C LYS A 378 3.33 -9.07 21.58
N TRP A 379 4.52 -9.01 20.97
CA TRP A 379 5.66 -8.27 21.53
C TRP A 379 5.57 -6.76 21.24
N ILE A 380 4.83 -6.39 20.19
CA ILE A 380 4.57 -5.00 19.79
C ILE A 380 3.35 -4.46 20.55
N ASP A 381 2.46 -5.34 20.99
CA ASP A 381 1.28 -4.99 21.78
C ASP A 381 1.66 -4.48 23.18
N ASN A 382 1.41 -3.19 23.44
CA ASN A 382 1.70 -2.55 24.71
C ASN A 382 0.49 -1.76 25.21
N LYS A 383 -0.30 -2.41 26.06
CA LYS A 383 -1.52 -1.84 26.67
C LYS A 383 -1.29 -0.51 27.40
N ASP A 384 -0.08 -0.27 27.89
CA ASP A 384 0.28 0.97 28.58
C ASP A 384 0.27 2.20 27.65
N LEU A 385 0.56 1.99 26.36
CA LEU A 385 0.68 3.03 25.34
C LEU A 385 -0.48 2.99 24.33
N GLN A 386 -1.40 2.04 24.50
CA GLN A 386 -2.55 1.81 23.65
C GLN A 386 -3.83 1.96 24.46
N ARG A 387 -4.44 3.15 24.35
CA ARG A 387 -5.71 3.42 25.02
C ARG A 387 -6.82 2.51 24.50
N GLN A 388 -7.73 2.15 25.40
CA GLN A 388 -8.89 1.28 25.17
C GLN A 388 -10.18 2.04 25.50
N GLY A 389 -11.32 1.52 25.09
CA GLY A 389 -12.65 2.09 25.38
C GLY A 389 -13.11 3.09 24.33
N HIS A 390 -13.28 2.63 23.08
CA HIS A 390 -13.78 3.43 21.96
C HIS A 390 -15.15 4.06 22.24
N PRO A 391 -16.15 3.35 22.79
CA PRO A 391 -17.44 3.97 23.14
C PRO A 391 -17.29 5.11 24.15
N GLU A 392 -16.45 4.93 25.17
CA GLU A 392 -16.15 5.94 26.19
C GLU A 392 -15.40 7.13 25.60
N ALA A 393 -14.50 6.88 24.65
CA ALA A 393 -13.79 7.92 23.93
C ALA A 393 -14.74 8.75 23.05
N CYS A 394 -15.60 8.08 22.30
CA CYS A 394 -16.64 8.75 21.50
C CYS A 394 -17.54 9.62 22.38
N LYS A 395 -18.00 9.09 23.52
CA LYS A 395 -18.81 9.85 24.48
C LYS A 395 -18.07 11.07 25.01
N ALA A 396 -16.81 10.94 25.41
CA ALA A 396 -15.99 12.04 25.93
C ALA A 396 -15.72 13.13 24.88
N LEU A 397 -15.65 12.75 23.60
CA LEU A 397 -15.45 13.66 22.48
C LEU A 397 -16.75 14.26 21.93
N GLY A 398 -17.91 13.87 22.47
CA GLY A 398 -19.22 14.32 21.97
C GLY A 398 -19.58 13.74 20.59
N ILE A 399 -19.03 12.58 20.24
CA ILE A 399 -19.35 11.86 19.01
C ILE A 399 -20.70 11.14 19.19
N PRO A 400 -21.74 11.46 18.39
CA PRO A 400 -23.09 10.92 18.61
C PRO A 400 -23.22 9.42 18.35
N ASN A 401 -22.47 8.89 17.38
CA ASN A 401 -22.55 7.50 16.96
C ASN A 401 -21.15 6.86 16.93
N PRO A 402 -20.83 5.94 17.86
CA PRO A 402 -19.56 5.22 17.87
C PRO A 402 -19.32 4.32 16.65
N ASP A 403 -20.36 3.81 15.98
CA ASP A 403 -20.21 2.93 14.81
C ASP A 403 -19.81 3.72 13.55
N ILE A 404 -20.10 5.01 13.53
CA ILE A 404 -19.72 5.94 12.46
C ILE A 404 -19.12 7.19 13.11
N PRO A 405 -17.92 7.07 13.69
CA PRO A 405 -17.41 8.10 14.57
C PRO A 405 -17.05 9.36 13.77
N ARG A 406 -17.82 10.41 14.02
CA ARG A 406 -17.70 11.74 13.40
C ARG A 406 -17.93 12.82 14.44
N LEU A 407 -17.06 13.82 14.43
CA LEU A 407 -17.25 15.04 15.18
C LEU A 407 -18.19 15.99 14.42
N PRO A 408 -18.97 16.82 15.13
CA PRO A 408 -19.69 17.93 14.51
C PRO A 408 -18.74 18.80 13.66
N GLY A 409 -19.21 19.27 12.49
CA GLY A 409 -18.40 20.08 11.56
C GLY A 409 -17.50 19.29 10.60
N MET A 410 -17.40 17.96 10.75
CA MET A 410 -16.74 17.11 9.76
C MET A 410 -17.60 16.91 8.50
N LEU A 411 -16.93 16.77 7.35
CA LEU A 411 -17.59 16.42 6.09
C LEU A 411 -18.20 15.01 6.15
N VAL A 412 -19.34 14.83 5.47
CA VAL A 412 -20.08 13.56 5.42
C VAL A 412 -19.27 12.42 4.76
N SER A 413 -18.27 12.76 3.93
CA SER A 413 -17.35 11.78 3.35
C SER A 413 -16.28 11.28 4.32
N ALA A 414 -16.02 12.02 5.41
CA ALA A 414 -14.98 11.69 6.38
C ALA A 414 -15.58 10.90 7.56
N LYS A 415 -14.86 9.88 8.03
CA LYS A 415 -15.15 9.16 9.27
C LYS A 415 -13.84 8.79 9.94
N PHE A 416 -13.88 8.64 11.26
CA PHE A 416 -12.78 8.03 11.98
C PHE A 416 -12.90 6.49 11.94
N GLU A 417 -11.76 5.82 12.09
CA GLU A 417 -11.72 4.40 12.46
C GLU A 417 -11.73 4.25 13.98
N PHE A 418 -12.10 3.08 14.51
CA PHE A 418 -12.39 2.90 15.94
C PHE A 418 -11.21 3.22 16.90
N TRP A 419 -9.96 3.18 16.42
CA TRP A 419 -8.81 3.58 17.23
C TRP A 419 -8.59 5.10 17.24
N GLN A 420 -9.04 5.84 16.23
CA GLN A 420 -8.70 7.26 16.09
C GLN A 420 -9.35 8.16 17.17
N PRO A 421 -10.61 7.95 17.60
CA PRO A 421 -11.19 8.67 18.74
C PRO A 421 -10.41 8.49 20.04
N LEU A 422 -9.83 7.30 20.26
CA LEU A 422 -8.97 7.04 21.43
C LEU A 422 -7.71 7.90 21.40
N ALA A 423 -7.13 8.09 20.22
CA ALA A 423 -5.97 8.96 20.02
C ALA A 423 -6.29 10.41 20.33
N ILE A 424 -7.38 10.91 19.73
CA ILE A 424 -7.84 12.29 19.89
C ILE A 424 -8.11 12.60 21.36
N LYS A 425 -8.82 11.70 22.05
CA LYS A 425 -9.09 11.84 23.49
C LYS A 425 -7.80 11.88 24.31
N ALA A 426 -6.85 10.99 24.05
CA ALA A 426 -5.64 10.95 24.85
C ALA A 426 -4.70 12.13 24.56
N ILE A 427 -4.59 12.61 23.32
CA ILE A 427 -3.83 13.84 23.03
C ILE A 427 -4.47 15.04 23.75
N LYS A 428 -5.81 15.12 23.78
CA LYS A 428 -6.54 16.13 24.57
C LYS A 428 -6.20 16.02 26.06
N GLU A 429 -6.19 14.81 26.63
CA GLU A 429 -5.79 14.59 28.02
C GLU A 429 -4.32 14.97 28.28
N PHE A 430 -3.42 14.74 27.33
CA PHE A 430 -2.00 15.12 27.46
C PHE A 430 -1.81 16.64 27.51
N GLU A 431 -2.63 17.40 26.78
CA GLU A 431 -2.59 18.86 26.79
C GLU A 431 -3.13 19.48 28.08
N GLU A 432 -4.09 18.81 28.71
CA GLU A 432 -4.64 19.19 30.01
C GLU A 432 -3.78 18.71 31.19
N GLY A 433 -2.96 17.67 30.95
CA GLY A 433 -2.05 17.09 31.93
C GLY A 433 -0.84 17.96 32.27
N TYR A 434 0.00 17.46 33.20
CA TYR A 434 1.20 18.16 33.67
C TYR A 434 2.22 18.47 32.56
N LEU A 435 2.26 17.62 31.55
CA LEU A 435 3.21 17.68 30.43
C LEU A 435 2.78 18.69 29.35
N ARG A 436 1.50 19.08 29.32
CA ARG A 436 0.92 20.09 28.40
C ARG A 436 1.15 19.82 26.90
N GLY A 437 1.51 18.58 26.56
CA GLY A 437 1.87 18.16 25.22
C GLY A 437 2.06 16.64 25.16
N GLY A 438 2.03 16.09 23.94
CA GLY A 438 2.08 14.65 23.73
C GLY A 438 2.74 14.23 22.43
N ILE A 439 3.06 12.94 22.35
CA ILE A 439 3.75 12.26 21.27
C ILE A 439 2.79 11.24 20.67
N LEU A 440 2.42 11.46 19.41
CA LEU A 440 1.67 10.50 18.62
C LEU A 440 2.65 9.64 17.81
N ALA A 441 3.04 8.50 18.37
CA ALA A 441 4.07 7.60 17.85
C ALA A 441 3.48 6.35 17.16
N ASP A 442 2.28 6.45 16.61
CA ASP A 442 1.69 5.39 15.79
C ASP A 442 2.52 5.12 14.52
N ASP A 443 2.42 3.89 14.02
CA ASP A 443 3.02 3.51 12.74
C ASP A 443 2.49 4.37 11.57
N VAL A 444 3.30 4.46 10.52
CA VAL A 444 2.95 5.18 9.30
C VAL A 444 1.69 4.53 8.70
N GLY A 445 0.71 5.34 8.28
CA GLY A 445 -0.51 4.84 7.64
C GLY A 445 -1.69 4.53 8.57
N ILE A 446 -1.54 4.58 9.90
CA ILE A 446 -2.64 4.40 10.87
C ILE A 446 -3.62 5.60 10.92
N GLY A 447 -3.21 6.75 10.38
CA GLY A 447 -4.05 7.95 10.28
C GLY A 447 -3.72 9.07 11.26
N LYS A 448 -2.46 9.21 11.67
CA LYS A 448 -1.98 10.29 12.56
C LYS A 448 -2.44 11.70 12.15
N THR A 449 -2.43 11.98 10.85
CA THR A 449 -2.91 13.25 10.29
C THR A 449 -4.40 13.47 10.57
N PHE A 450 -5.23 12.43 10.42
CA PHE A 450 -6.66 12.50 10.72
C PHE A 450 -6.90 12.74 12.21
N GLU A 451 -6.11 12.11 13.09
CA GLU A 451 -6.22 12.28 14.54
C GLU A 451 -5.85 13.70 14.98
N ALA A 452 -4.77 14.26 14.42
CA ALA A 452 -4.38 15.65 14.66
C ALA A 452 -5.46 16.65 14.20
N ILE A 453 -6.07 16.43 13.03
CA ILE A 453 -7.15 17.27 12.52
C ILE A 453 -8.44 17.10 13.34
N GLY A 454 -8.72 15.87 13.80
CA GLY A 454 -9.83 15.58 14.70
C GLY A 454 -9.74 16.32 16.02
N LEU A 455 -8.53 16.44 16.58
CA LEU A 455 -8.28 17.26 17.76
C LEU A 455 -8.61 18.74 17.49
N GLU A 456 -8.15 19.32 16.38
CA GLU A 456 -8.48 20.70 15.99
C GLU A 456 -9.99 20.93 15.85
N GLN A 457 -10.70 20.02 15.19
CA GLN A 457 -12.16 20.08 15.07
C GLN A 457 -12.85 19.99 16.43
N TYR A 458 -12.38 19.12 17.31
CA TYR A 458 -12.93 18.97 18.66
C TYR A 458 -12.80 20.26 19.47
N HIS A 459 -11.62 20.90 19.49
CA HIS A 459 -11.43 22.17 20.20
C HIS A 459 -12.26 23.31 19.62
N TRP A 460 -12.45 23.34 18.30
CA TRP A 460 -13.35 24.30 17.67
C TRP A 460 -14.80 24.10 18.15
N ASN A 461 -15.28 22.85 18.20
CA ASN A 461 -16.61 22.52 18.69
C ASN A 461 -16.81 22.92 20.17
N LEU A 462 -15.81 22.68 21.03
CA LEU A 462 -15.83 23.12 22.42
C LEU A 462 -15.93 24.64 22.55
N ARG A 463 -15.13 25.37 21.77
CA ARG A 463 -15.17 26.84 21.75
C ARG A 463 -16.54 27.33 21.30
N LYS A 464 -17.09 26.77 20.22
CA LYS A 464 -18.40 27.14 19.70
C LYS A 464 -19.51 26.92 20.75
N ALA A 465 -19.52 25.76 21.41
CA ALA A 465 -20.48 25.46 22.47
C ALA A 465 -20.35 26.39 23.68
N ALA A 466 -19.12 26.76 24.06
CA ALA A 466 -18.87 27.70 25.15
C ALA A 466 -19.37 29.12 24.80
N LEU A 467 -19.17 29.58 23.57
CA LEU A 467 -19.68 30.86 23.07
C LEU A 467 -21.22 30.86 23.03
N GLU A 468 -21.84 29.80 22.52
CA GLU A 468 -23.31 29.65 22.49
C GLU A 468 -23.91 29.63 23.90
N SER A 469 -23.14 29.16 24.90
CA SER A 469 -23.53 29.11 26.30
C SER A 469 -23.13 30.36 27.11
N ASN A 470 -22.60 31.41 26.46
CA ASN A 470 -22.08 32.62 27.12
C ASN A 470 -21.03 32.36 28.21
N LEU A 471 -20.23 31.30 28.06
CA LEU A 471 -19.12 31.01 28.97
C LEU A 471 -17.89 31.82 28.60
N GLU A 472 -17.04 32.12 29.58
CA GLU A 472 -15.77 32.81 29.36
C GLU A 472 -14.80 31.88 28.63
N VAL A 473 -14.25 32.33 27.49
CA VAL A 473 -13.37 31.53 26.64
C VAL A 473 -12.01 32.21 26.50
N ALA A 474 -10.93 31.42 26.49
CA ALA A 474 -9.58 31.91 26.24
C ALA A 474 -9.48 32.69 24.91
N ALA A 475 -8.51 33.61 24.83
CA ALA A 475 -8.29 34.41 23.62
C ALA A 475 -8.06 33.50 22.40
N PRO A 476 -8.72 33.77 21.25
CA PRO A 476 -8.59 32.96 20.06
C PRO A 476 -7.18 33.07 19.48
N ARG A 477 -6.57 31.93 19.16
CA ARG A 477 -5.22 31.83 18.59
C ARG A 477 -5.14 30.72 17.54
N PRO A 478 -4.35 30.90 16.46
CA PRO A 478 -4.19 29.89 15.42
C PRO A 478 -3.33 28.71 15.87
N THR A 479 -3.46 27.59 15.17
CA THR A 479 -2.55 26.42 15.28
C THR A 479 -1.44 26.52 14.24
N LEU A 480 -0.21 26.19 14.63
CA LEU A 480 0.91 26.04 13.72
C LEU A 480 1.17 24.55 13.42
N ILE A 481 1.17 24.18 12.15
CA ILE A 481 1.54 22.84 11.68
C ILE A 481 2.86 22.95 10.92
N VAL A 482 3.88 22.23 11.41
CA VAL A 482 5.23 22.19 10.83
C VAL A 482 5.43 20.83 10.18
N VAL A 483 5.60 20.82 8.86
CA VAL A 483 5.71 19.59 8.06
C VAL A 483 6.90 19.66 7.09
N PRO A 484 7.41 18.51 6.62
CA PRO A 484 8.30 18.46 5.47
C PRO A 484 7.70 19.20 4.26
N PRO A 485 8.52 19.91 3.44
CA PRO A 485 8.02 20.75 2.34
C PRO A 485 7.09 20.03 1.34
N ASN A 486 7.31 18.74 1.10
CA ASN A 486 6.50 17.91 0.20
C ASN A 486 5.12 17.54 0.78
N LEU A 487 4.92 17.69 2.09
CA LEU A 487 3.66 17.34 2.77
C LEU A 487 2.75 18.55 2.99
N ILE A 488 3.20 19.78 2.72
CA ILE A 488 2.43 21.02 2.95
C ILE A 488 1.06 20.97 2.27
N HIS A 489 1.05 20.66 0.97
CA HIS A 489 -0.21 20.59 0.21
C HIS A 489 -1.05 19.38 0.59
N GLN A 490 -0.41 18.26 0.95
CA GLN A 490 -1.13 17.07 1.40
C GLN A 490 -1.89 17.34 2.71
N TRP A 491 -1.26 18.03 3.67
CA TRP A 491 -1.92 18.48 4.90
C TRP A 491 -3.04 19.48 4.62
N ALA A 492 -2.83 20.44 3.72
CA ALA A 492 -3.86 21.41 3.36
C ALA A 492 -5.09 20.73 2.75
N SER A 493 -4.90 19.79 1.83
CA SER A 493 -5.97 18.99 1.23
C SER A 493 -6.64 18.08 2.27
N ALA A 494 -5.87 17.47 3.18
CA ALA A 494 -6.40 16.62 4.23
C ALA A 494 -7.36 17.38 5.16
N ILE A 495 -6.98 18.58 5.64
CA ILE A 495 -7.84 19.41 6.48
C ILE A 495 -9.15 19.73 5.76
N LYS A 496 -9.09 20.19 4.51
CA LYS A 496 -10.28 20.50 3.70
C LYS A 496 -11.15 19.28 3.40
N SER A 497 -10.55 18.08 3.32
CA SER A 497 -11.28 16.82 3.10
C SER A 497 -12.00 16.30 4.34
N ILE A 498 -11.59 16.77 5.53
CA ILE A 498 -12.14 16.33 6.81
C ILE A 498 -13.12 17.36 7.37
N SER A 499 -12.80 18.66 7.27
CA SER A 499 -13.56 19.74 7.91
C SER A 499 -13.87 20.86 6.92
N SER A 500 -15.11 21.35 6.97
CA SER A 500 -15.52 22.60 6.31
C SER A 500 -15.32 23.84 7.18
N ASP A 501 -15.12 23.65 8.49
CA ASP A 501 -15.10 24.74 9.46
C ASP A 501 -13.70 25.33 9.65
N LEU A 502 -12.67 24.49 9.52
CA LEU A 502 -11.28 24.89 9.72
C LEU A 502 -10.76 25.73 8.54
N VAL A 503 -10.09 26.83 8.85
CA VAL A 503 -9.46 27.72 7.86
C VAL A 503 -8.00 27.33 7.70
N VAL A 504 -7.56 27.12 6.46
CA VAL A 504 -6.18 26.73 6.16
C VAL A 504 -5.42 27.88 5.50
N LYS A 505 -4.29 28.27 6.08
CA LYS A 505 -3.36 29.25 5.50
C LYS A 505 -1.98 28.63 5.33
N ILE A 506 -1.33 28.86 4.19
CA ILE A 506 -0.01 28.29 3.87
C ILE A 506 1.08 29.35 4.09
N TYR A 507 2.01 29.07 4.99
CA TYR A 507 3.19 29.89 5.26
C TYR A 507 4.45 29.26 4.64
N TYR A 508 4.53 29.28 3.32
CA TYR A 508 5.60 28.63 2.54
C TYR A 508 5.80 29.31 1.17
N GLY A 509 7.00 29.20 0.60
CA GLY A 509 7.34 29.80 -0.71
C GLY A 509 7.81 31.25 -0.61
N GLY A 510 7.89 31.96 -1.74
CA GLY A 510 8.51 33.30 -1.82
C GLY A 510 7.86 34.32 -2.77
N LYS A 511 6.68 34.03 -3.33
CA LYS A 511 5.88 34.96 -4.17
C LYS A 511 4.40 34.62 -4.02
N HIS A 512 3.49 35.58 -4.28
CA HIS A 512 2.05 35.34 -4.31
C HIS A 512 1.73 34.17 -5.26
N GLN A 513 1.39 33.04 -4.66
CA GLN A 513 0.83 31.90 -5.35
C GLN A 513 -0.54 31.72 -4.74
N THR A 514 -1.60 32.01 -5.49
CA THR A 514 -2.92 31.52 -5.12
C THR A 514 -2.98 30.08 -5.62
N SER A 515 -3.14 29.11 -4.74
CA SER A 515 -3.41 27.73 -5.20
C SER A 515 -4.72 27.72 -5.99
N ALA A 516 -4.83 26.84 -6.99
CA ALA A 516 -6.10 26.60 -7.71
C ALA A 516 -7.29 26.34 -6.76
N ASP A 517 -7.01 25.78 -5.57
CA ASP A 517 -8.00 25.42 -4.55
C ASP A 517 -8.39 26.56 -3.60
N GLY A 518 -8.05 27.82 -3.93
CA GLY A 518 -8.42 29.01 -3.14
C GLY A 518 -7.74 29.14 -1.77
N THR A 519 -6.72 28.33 -1.46
CA THR A 519 -5.95 28.45 -0.21
C THR A 519 -5.12 29.72 -0.17
N GLU A 520 -5.22 30.47 0.91
CA GLU A 520 -4.48 31.70 1.13
C GLU A 520 -3.01 31.43 1.48
N TYR A 521 -2.09 32.18 0.87
CA TYR A 521 -0.65 32.11 1.16
C TYR A 521 -0.20 33.34 1.92
N LEU A 522 0.40 33.09 3.08
CA LEU A 522 1.02 34.11 3.92
C LEU A 522 2.42 34.41 3.37
N THR A 523 2.50 35.47 2.56
CA THR A 523 3.74 35.83 1.85
C THR A 523 4.69 36.61 2.73
N ASP A 524 4.19 37.57 3.52
CA ASP A 524 4.98 38.39 4.43
C ASP A 524 5.55 37.61 5.60
N ILE A 525 6.67 38.09 6.15
CA ILE A 525 7.25 37.51 7.36
C ILE A 525 6.31 37.82 8.52
N LEU A 526 5.80 36.76 9.17
CA LEU A 526 4.88 36.91 10.30
C LEU A 526 5.46 37.81 11.40
N SER A 527 4.62 38.66 11.95
CA SER A 527 4.96 39.55 13.06
C SER A 527 3.82 39.53 14.07
N LYS A 528 4.03 40.08 15.26
CA LYS A 528 2.98 40.17 16.28
C LYS A 528 1.72 40.91 15.79
N ASP A 529 1.89 41.81 14.82
CA ASP A 529 0.82 42.66 14.27
C ASP A 529 0.17 42.04 13.02
N SER A 530 0.56 40.83 12.61
CA SER A 530 -0.03 40.16 11.46
C SER A 530 -1.51 39.81 11.72
N GLU A 531 -2.37 40.05 10.73
CA GLU A 531 -3.83 39.86 10.83
C GLU A 531 -4.25 38.46 11.30
N VAL A 532 -3.46 37.43 10.99
CA VAL A 532 -3.69 36.05 11.45
C VAL A 532 -3.62 35.86 12.96
N PHE A 533 -3.04 36.81 13.69
CA PHE A 533 -2.99 36.86 15.15
C PHE A 533 -3.97 37.87 15.74
N SER A 534 -4.82 38.49 14.91
CA SER A 534 -5.97 39.24 15.41
C SER A 534 -6.80 38.32 16.29
N GLN A 535 -7.26 38.80 17.44
CA GLN A 535 -8.03 37.99 18.39
C GLN A 535 -9.49 37.83 17.90
N THR A 536 -9.65 37.38 16.65
CA THR A 536 -10.93 37.11 15.99
C THR A 536 -11.30 35.64 16.12
N GLU A 537 -12.59 35.33 16.00
CA GLU A 537 -13.05 33.93 16.01
C GLU A 537 -12.49 33.12 14.83
N GLU A 538 -12.17 33.79 13.72
CA GLU A 538 -11.46 33.15 12.61
C GLU A 538 -10.07 32.64 13.03
N ALA A 539 -9.34 33.39 13.86
CA ALA A 539 -8.02 32.98 14.32
C ALA A 539 -8.07 31.66 15.12
N ALA A 540 -9.12 31.39 15.91
CA ALA A 540 -9.26 30.15 16.67
C ALA A 540 -9.37 28.89 15.79
N ARG A 541 -10.03 29.01 14.63
CA ARG A 541 -10.21 27.94 13.64
C ARG A 541 -9.17 27.97 12.52
N THR A 542 -8.20 28.89 12.58
CA THR A 542 -7.15 29.03 11.58
C THR A 542 -5.98 28.09 11.89
N THR A 543 -5.57 27.34 10.87
CA THR A 543 -4.43 26.45 10.88
C THR A 543 -3.40 26.93 9.85
N ILE A 544 -2.20 27.27 10.33
CA ILE A 544 -1.08 27.74 9.53
C ILE A 544 -0.12 26.59 9.26
N ILE A 545 0.07 26.22 8.01
CA ILE A 545 0.98 25.13 7.61
C ILE A 545 2.29 25.71 7.08
N THR A 546 3.42 25.24 7.59
CA THR A 546 4.76 25.71 7.20
C THR A 546 5.78 24.57 7.20
N SER A 547 7.00 24.85 6.74
CA SER A 547 8.13 23.93 6.89
C SER A 547 9.14 24.47 7.89
N LEU A 548 9.87 23.56 8.55
CA LEU A 548 10.96 23.93 9.46
C LEU A 548 12.01 24.82 8.76
N ARG A 549 12.27 24.56 7.47
CA ARG A 549 13.18 25.38 6.66
C ARG A 549 12.67 26.81 6.48
N THR A 550 11.37 27.00 6.26
CA THR A 550 10.75 28.32 6.14
C THR A 550 10.77 29.08 7.46
N LEU A 551 10.43 28.40 8.56
CA LEU A 551 10.54 29.00 9.90
C LEU A 551 11.98 29.44 10.17
N THR A 552 12.97 28.61 9.86
CA THR A 552 14.38 28.95 10.07
C THR A 552 14.87 30.07 9.15
N SER A 553 14.39 30.16 7.91
CA SER A 553 14.84 31.20 6.98
C SER A 553 14.23 32.57 7.28
N ARG A 554 13.02 32.61 7.84
CA ARG A 554 12.27 33.85 8.13
C ARG A 554 12.33 34.27 9.59
N HIS A 555 12.39 33.30 10.48
CA HIS A 555 12.45 33.42 11.94
C HIS A 555 13.58 32.52 12.43
N GLY A 556 14.82 32.71 11.97
CA GLY A 556 15.96 31.94 12.48
C GLY A 556 17.13 32.82 12.85
N PRO A 557 18.18 32.26 13.49
CA PRO A 557 19.34 33.02 13.97
C PRO A 557 19.95 33.94 12.96
N SER A 558 20.03 33.51 11.71
CA SER A 558 20.57 34.32 10.63
C SER A 558 19.80 35.63 10.43
N VAL A 559 18.48 35.60 10.60
CA VAL A 559 17.61 36.79 10.49
C VAL A 559 17.79 37.68 11.72
N LEU A 560 17.74 37.12 12.93
CA LEU A 560 17.96 37.90 14.15
C LEU A 560 19.37 38.52 14.20
N LYS A 561 20.40 37.78 13.79
CA LYS A 561 21.77 38.30 13.64
C LYS A 561 21.83 39.47 12.68
N LYS A 562 21.07 39.42 11.57
CA LYS A 562 20.97 40.54 10.62
C LYS A 562 20.31 41.76 11.26
N VAL A 563 19.24 41.57 12.04
CA VAL A 563 18.55 42.66 12.75
C VAL A 563 19.46 43.29 13.81
N ILE A 564 20.10 42.50 14.65
CA ILE A 564 21.04 42.98 15.69
C ILE A 564 22.23 43.70 15.04
N ARG A 565 22.75 43.17 13.93
CA ARG A 565 23.83 43.81 13.17
C ARG A 565 23.42 45.20 12.69
N ASN A 566 22.24 45.32 12.08
CA ASN A 566 21.75 46.61 11.59
C ASN A 566 21.56 47.60 12.75
N GLU A 567 21.03 47.15 13.89
CA GLU A 567 20.87 48.00 15.09
C GLU A 567 22.20 48.53 15.63
N ILE A 568 23.27 47.72 15.60
CA ILE A 568 24.62 48.13 16.02
C ILE A 568 25.25 49.07 14.97
N TRP A 569 25.08 48.75 13.69
CA TRP A 569 25.61 49.55 12.59
C TRP A 569 24.99 50.96 12.53
N GLU A 570 23.69 51.09 12.76
CA GLU A 570 22.98 52.37 12.78
C GLU A 570 23.39 53.27 13.96
N LYS A 571 23.95 52.71 15.04
CA LYS A 571 24.41 53.48 16.20
C LYS A 571 25.81 54.08 16.01
N ASP A 572 26.65 53.46 15.19
CA ASP A 572 28.00 53.93 14.87
C ASP A 572 28.49 53.36 13.53
N GLU A 573 28.29 54.14 12.46
CA GLU A 573 28.71 53.77 11.09
C GLU A 573 30.24 53.73 10.92
N SER A 574 31.02 54.23 11.89
CA SER A 574 32.49 54.25 11.82
C SER A 574 33.15 52.97 12.36
N THR A 575 32.37 52.10 13.03
CA THR A 575 32.88 50.86 13.61
C THR A 575 33.23 49.83 12.52
N PRO A 576 34.44 49.21 12.56
CA PRO A 576 34.81 48.15 11.62
C PRO A 576 33.85 46.96 11.66
N TYR A 577 33.49 46.42 10.49
CA TYR A 577 32.56 45.29 10.36
C TYR A 577 32.92 44.06 11.21
N ALA A 578 34.22 43.80 11.41
CA ALA A 578 34.69 42.71 12.27
C ALA A 578 34.25 42.90 13.73
N SER A 579 34.42 44.10 14.28
CA SER A 579 34.01 44.46 15.65
C SER A 579 32.49 44.44 15.81
N VAL A 580 31.74 44.86 14.78
CA VAL A 580 30.27 44.73 14.77
C VAL A 580 29.84 43.26 14.85
N MET A 581 30.48 42.38 14.07
CA MET A 581 30.15 40.95 14.08
C MET A 581 30.57 40.23 15.38
N GLU A 582 31.64 40.68 16.02
CA GLU A 582 32.05 40.22 17.36
C GLU A 582 30.98 40.59 18.40
N ALA A 583 30.56 41.86 18.44
CA ALA A 583 29.48 42.32 19.31
C ALA A 583 28.14 41.61 19.06
N VAL A 584 27.79 41.33 17.79
CA VAL A 584 26.61 40.50 17.44
C VAL A 584 26.74 39.10 18.02
N ASN A 585 27.89 38.46 17.87
CA ASN A 585 28.10 37.10 18.36
C ASN A 585 28.08 37.05 19.89
N ASP A 586 28.65 38.04 20.58
CA ASP A 586 28.61 38.13 22.04
C ASP A 586 27.19 38.35 22.56
N ARG A 587 26.40 39.22 21.91
CA ARG A 587 24.99 39.43 22.26
C ARG A 587 24.14 38.16 22.04
N MET A 588 24.52 37.33 21.07
CA MET A 588 23.88 36.03 20.82
C MET A 588 24.36 34.94 21.80
N LYS A 589 25.58 35.07 22.35
CA LYS A 589 26.23 34.09 23.23
C LYS A 589 25.63 34.17 24.64
N GLY A 590 24.48 33.52 24.82
CA GLY A 590 23.74 33.50 26.08
C GLY A 590 22.24 33.72 25.92
N MET A 591 21.79 34.12 24.73
CA MET A 591 20.36 34.17 24.41
C MET A 591 19.82 32.76 24.30
N LYS A 592 19.06 32.34 25.33
CA LYS A 592 18.22 31.14 25.24
C LYS A 592 17.11 31.38 24.22
N SER A 593 16.44 32.53 24.27
CA SER A 593 15.34 32.88 23.38
C SER A 593 15.48 34.20 22.63
N ALA A 594 14.78 34.27 21.50
CA ALA A 594 14.56 35.51 20.78
C ALA A 594 13.98 36.57 21.73
N PRO A 595 14.46 37.82 21.67
CA PRO A 595 14.07 38.84 22.63
C PRO A 595 12.62 39.30 22.42
N ALA A 596 11.98 39.77 23.50
CA ALA A 596 10.58 40.19 23.47
C ALA A 596 10.32 41.40 22.56
N TRP A 597 11.28 42.31 22.44
CA TRP A 597 11.19 43.49 21.58
C TRP A 597 11.22 43.16 20.08
N TRP A 598 11.72 41.99 19.69
CA TRP A 598 11.83 41.64 18.29
C TRP A 598 10.44 41.30 17.73
N ARG A 599 9.93 42.14 16.83
CA ARG A 599 8.56 42.07 16.28
C ARG A 599 8.19 40.73 15.62
N HIS A 600 9.18 39.97 15.18
CA HIS A 600 9.00 38.65 14.55
C HIS A 600 9.17 37.49 15.55
N ASN A 601 9.25 37.79 16.85
CA ASN A 601 9.18 36.79 17.92
C ASN A 601 7.74 36.30 18.05
N LEU A 602 7.50 35.06 17.63
CA LEU A 602 6.18 34.44 17.61
C LEU A 602 5.81 33.71 18.92
N LYS A 603 6.64 33.84 19.98
CA LYS A 603 6.39 33.20 21.28
C LYS A 603 5.03 33.63 21.84
N GLY A 604 4.19 32.65 22.16
CA GLY A 604 2.87 32.86 22.77
C GLY A 604 1.76 33.30 21.80
N LEU A 605 2.01 33.38 20.49
CA LEU A 605 1.00 33.77 19.49
C LEU A 605 0.15 32.61 18.97
N PHE A 606 0.62 31.37 19.12
CA PHE A 606 -0.11 30.17 18.69
C PHE A 606 -0.76 29.46 19.88
N LYS A 607 -1.89 28.78 19.63
CA LYS A 607 -2.51 27.90 20.63
C LYS A 607 -1.74 26.59 20.79
N ARG A 608 -1.24 26.05 19.68
CA ARG A 608 -0.61 24.74 19.56
C ARG A 608 0.39 24.72 18.43
N VAL A 609 1.42 23.89 18.57
CA VAL A 609 2.33 23.51 17.48
C VAL A 609 2.23 22.01 17.26
N ILE A 610 1.98 21.58 16.02
CA ILE A 610 1.99 20.19 15.58
C ILE A 610 3.20 20.01 14.67
N VAL A 611 4.06 19.05 14.97
CA VAL A 611 5.27 18.77 14.19
C VAL A 611 5.15 17.37 13.59
N ASP A 612 5.00 17.32 12.27
CA ASP A 612 5.01 16.07 11.51
C ASP A 612 6.45 15.64 11.22
N GLU A 613 6.69 14.34 11.17
CA GLU A 613 8.02 13.75 11.00
C GLU A 613 9.08 14.34 11.95
N ALA A 614 8.72 14.56 13.21
CA ALA A 614 9.57 15.18 14.24
C ALA A 614 10.92 14.47 14.45
N HIS A 615 11.05 13.23 13.99
CA HIS A 615 12.31 12.49 13.97
C HIS A 615 13.41 13.17 13.12
N GLU A 616 13.06 14.08 12.19
CA GLU A 616 14.02 14.82 11.37
C GLU A 616 14.86 15.84 12.20
N ILE A 617 14.45 16.17 13.43
CA ILE A 617 15.10 17.18 14.27
C ILE A 617 16.37 16.63 15.00
N ARG A 618 16.92 15.49 14.56
CA ARG A 618 17.92 14.69 15.29
C ARG A 618 19.42 15.09 15.19
N LYS A 619 19.88 16.13 14.45
CA LYS A 619 21.34 16.31 14.12
C LYS A 619 22.06 17.59 14.65
N LYS A 620 23.29 17.38 15.16
CA LYS A 620 24.18 18.26 15.99
C LYS A 620 25.06 19.33 15.30
N LYS A 621 24.91 19.69 14.01
CA LYS A 621 26.00 20.45 13.35
C LYS A 621 25.70 21.62 12.42
N HIS A 622 24.49 22.16 12.42
CA HIS A 622 24.21 23.34 11.60
C HIS A 622 23.49 24.44 12.40
N LEU A 623 23.90 25.69 12.13
CA LEU A 623 23.47 26.95 12.78
C LEU A 623 21.95 27.18 12.62
N TYR A 624 21.12 26.44 13.35
CA TYR A 624 19.67 26.50 13.29
C TYR A 624 19.03 26.98 14.61
N SER A 625 19.82 27.42 15.60
CA SER A 625 19.42 27.42 17.03
C SER A 625 19.11 28.78 17.68
N SER A 626 18.11 29.57 17.24
CA SER A 626 17.72 30.72 18.10
C SER A 626 16.27 31.17 18.04
N HIS A 627 15.39 30.42 17.39
CA HIS A 627 13.96 30.76 17.38
C HIS A 627 13.08 29.63 17.88
N PHE A 628 13.57 28.40 17.74
CA PHE A 628 13.31 27.38 18.71
C PHE A 628 14.36 27.49 19.81
N THR A 629 14.00 28.23 20.86
CA THR A 629 14.56 28.02 22.20
C THR A 629 14.06 26.70 22.67
N LEU A 630 14.62 25.66 22.06
CA LEU A 630 14.50 24.25 22.35
C LEU A 630 14.87 23.49 21.03
N LEU A 631 16.12 22.99 20.87
CA LEU A 631 16.66 22.28 19.64
C LEU A 631 18.15 21.83 19.57
N GLU A 632 19.10 22.12 20.47
CA GLU A 632 20.42 21.42 20.49
C GLU A 632 20.30 19.90 20.75
N PRO A 633 21.15 19.00 20.19
CA PRO A 633 20.98 17.55 20.34
C PRO A 633 22.13 16.79 21.05
N HIS A 634 21.74 15.83 21.90
CA HIS A 634 22.45 14.61 22.23
C HIS A 634 21.80 13.38 21.55
N LYS A 635 22.51 12.25 21.53
CA LYS A 635 22.30 11.04 20.69
C LYS A 635 21.04 10.20 21.00
N ASP A 636 20.02 10.74 21.67
CA ASP A 636 18.85 9.95 22.05
C ASP A 636 17.54 10.75 21.81
N PRO A 637 16.59 10.24 20.99
CA PRO A 637 15.26 10.83 20.87
C PRO A 637 14.53 10.97 22.21
N TRP A 638 14.96 10.24 23.24
CA TRP A 638 14.40 10.25 24.59
C TRP A 638 15.21 11.05 25.61
N SER A 639 16.16 11.88 25.15
CA SER A 639 16.91 12.78 26.05
C SER A 639 16.03 13.90 26.61
N LYS A 640 16.35 14.38 27.83
CA LYS A 640 15.73 15.56 28.50
C LYS A 640 15.46 16.68 27.51
N GLU A 641 16.53 17.02 26.82
CA GLU A 641 16.60 18.07 25.83
C GLU A 641 15.56 17.76 24.71
N SER A 642 15.54 16.60 24.06
CA SER A 642 14.48 16.26 23.08
C SER A 642 13.04 16.43 23.60
N LEU A 643 12.75 16.06 24.84
CA LEU A 643 11.41 16.07 25.44
C LEU A 643 10.95 17.46 25.92
N GLU A 644 11.82 18.22 26.59
CA GLU A 644 11.56 19.63 26.88
C GLU A 644 11.18 20.37 25.60
N LYS A 645 11.83 19.96 24.50
CA LYS A 645 11.78 20.68 23.24
C LYS A 645 10.57 20.40 22.38
N LEU A 646 9.95 19.25 22.61
CA LEU A 646 8.61 18.91 22.15
C LEU A 646 7.52 19.60 22.99
N GLY A 647 7.89 20.42 23.97
CA GLY A 647 6.96 21.12 24.86
C GLY A 647 6.30 20.20 25.88
N VAL A 648 6.94 19.05 26.18
CA VAL A 648 6.38 18.00 27.04
C VAL A 648 6.59 18.31 28.52
N PHE A 649 7.41 19.29 28.93
CA PHE A 649 7.66 19.55 30.35
C PHE A 649 7.31 20.98 30.77
N ALA A 650 6.62 21.12 31.92
CA ALA A 650 6.44 22.40 32.59
C ALA A 650 7.66 22.72 33.47
N THR A 651 8.28 23.87 33.25
CA THR A 651 9.55 24.30 33.90
C THR A 651 9.39 24.89 35.30
N ASP A 652 8.16 25.19 35.73
CA ASP A 652 7.96 26.16 36.81
C ASP A 652 7.74 25.52 38.20
N ALA A 653 7.43 24.22 38.28
CA ALA A 653 7.08 23.54 39.54
C ALA A 653 8.30 23.07 40.38
N TRP A 654 9.47 22.89 39.76
CA TRP A 654 10.67 22.38 40.45
C TRP A 654 11.29 23.42 41.39
N ASN A 655 11.34 24.69 40.94
CA ASN A 655 12.01 25.79 41.63
C ASN A 655 11.28 26.27 42.89
N THR A 656 9.99 25.97 43.04
CA THR A 656 9.20 26.35 44.22
C THR A 656 9.33 25.36 45.38
N THR A 657 9.90 24.17 45.16
CA THR A 657 9.72 23.03 46.08
C THR A 657 11.02 22.42 46.61
N THR A 658 12.18 22.68 45.98
CA THR A 658 13.44 21.99 46.35
C THR A 658 14.47 22.96 46.94
N GLY A 659 14.64 22.89 48.26
CA GLY A 659 15.71 23.52 49.03
C GLY A 659 16.83 22.55 49.47
N SER A 660 16.83 21.28 49.04
CA SER A 660 17.85 20.30 49.42
C SER A 660 18.11 19.25 48.33
N GLU A 661 19.35 18.79 48.24
CA GLU A 661 19.88 17.85 47.22
C GLU A 661 19.42 16.38 47.39
N GLU A 662 18.55 16.06 48.34
CA GLU A 662 18.20 14.67 48.73
C GLU A 662 16.79 14.19 48.31
N PHE A 663 16.01 15.00 47.59
CA PHE A 663 14.63 14.64 47.25
C PHE A 663 14.51 13.84 45.94
N ASP A 664 14.03 12.59 45.98
CA ASP A 664 13.66 11.80 44.79
C ASP A 664 12.13 11.83 44.55
N PRO A 665 11.62 12.50 43.50
CA PRO A 665 10.19 12.53 43.16
C PRO A 665 9.56 11.16 42.89
N TRP A 666 10.39 10.15 42.62
CA TRP A 666 9.96 8.79 42.34
C TRP A 666 9.63 7.98 43.59
N ASP A 667 9.98 8.47 44.79
CA ASP A 667 9.63 7.85 46.07
C ASP A 667 8.26 8.29 46.61
N ILE A 668 7.72 9.38 46.06
CA ILE A 668 6.36 9.88 46.35
C ILE A 668 5.36 8.81 45.90
N LYS A 669 4.16 8.72 46.48
CA LYS A 669 3.07 7.89 45.94
C LYS A 669 2.32 8.58 44.80
N SER A 670 1.78 7.82 43.84
CA SER A 670 1.18 8.39 42.61
C SER A 670 -0.13 9.17 42.82
N ASP A 671 -0.77 9.02 43.97
CA ASP A 671 -2.00 9.72 44.38
C ASP A 671 -1.73 11.10 45.00
N GLU A 672 -0.47 11.40 45.35
CA GLU A 672 -0.11 12.69 45.92
C GLU A 672 0.09 13.76 44.83
N PRO A 673 -0.37 15.02 45.03
CA PRO A 673 -0.15 16.10 44.08
C PRO A 673 1.32 16.33 43.72
N ALA A 674 2.24 16.07 44.64
CA ALA A 674 3.68 16.22 44.44
C ALA A 674 4.26 15.19 43.44
N SER A 675 3.54 14.11 43.12
CA SER A 675 3.94 13.13 42.09
C SER A 675 4.11 13.76 40.70
N CYS A 676 3.50 14.94 40.46
CA CYS A 676 3.71 15.70 39.23
C CYS A 676 5.18 16.07 38.99
N LEU A 677 6.01 16.14 40.03
CA LEU A 677 7.44 16.44 39.93
C LEU A 677 8.21 15.37 39.16
N ARG A 678 7.70 14.13 39.09
CA ARG A 678 8.31 13.05 38.28
C ARG A 678 8.38 13.39 36.80
N TYR A 679 7.41 14.18 36.34
CA TYR A 679 7.20 14.63 34.97
C TYR A 679 7.94 15.95 34.68
N THR A 680 8.93 16.33 35.47
CA THR A 680 9.77 17.51 35.20
C THR A 680 11.02 17.12 34.42
N SER A 681 11.60 18.10 33.73
CA SER A 681 12.83 17.90 32.97
C SER A 681 13.99 17.47 33.89
N GLU A 682 14.03 18.05 35.09
CA GLU A 682 15.03 17.84 36.13
C GLU A 682 14.91 16.41 36.67
N SER A 683 13.69 15.95 36.98
CA SER A 683 13.43 14.57 37.38
C SER A 683 13.94 13.57 36.35
N VAL A 684 13.58 13.74 35.07
CA VAL A 684 14.02 12.83 34.00
C VAL A 684 15.54 12.85 33.84
N GLU A 685 16.17 14.02 33.95
CA GLU A 685 17.62 14.13 33.84
C GLU A 685 18.36 13.45 35.00
N TYR A 686 18.05 13.81 36.24
CA TYR A 686 18.81 13.37 37.40
C TYR A 686 18.43 11.96 37.87
N HIS A 687 17.15 11.58 37.76
CA HIS A 687 16.62 10.34 38.34
C HIS A 687 16.40 9.22 37.31
N ILE A 688 16.52 9.51 36.01
CA ILE A 688 16.46 8.49 34.94
C ILE A 688 17.75 8.49 34.12
N ILE A 689 18.10 9.59 33.46
CA ILE A 689 19.21 9.61 32.49
C ILE A 689 20.56 9.50 33.21
N LYS A 690 20.86 10.46 34.08
CA LYS A 690 22.12 10.55 34.85
C LYS A 690 22.10 9.72 36.12
N GLY A 691 20.92 9.26 36.56
CA GLY A 691 20.75 8.49 37.79
C GLY A 691 21.62 7.25 37.80
N ASN A 692 22.30 7.00 38.92
CA ASN A 692 23.11 5.81 39.13
C ASN A 692 22.24 4.60 39.55
N ILE A 693 21.28 4.24 38.70
CA ILE A 693 20.31 3.17 38.91
C ILE A 693 20.37 2.14 37.76
N SER A 694 19.81 0.96 38.00
CA SER A 694 19.80 -0.13 37.01
C SER A 694 19.07 0.27 35.72
N LEU A 695 19.46 -0.30 34.57
CA LEU A 695 18.77 -0.06 33.29
C LEU A 695 17.29 -0.47 33.32
N VAL A 696 16.95 -1.49 34.12
CA VAL A 696 15.56 -1.94 34.31
C VAL A 696 14.76 -0.83 35.00
N THR A 697 15.26 -0.30 36.11
CA THR A 697 14.62 0.81 36.84
C THR A 697 14.52 2.08 35.99
N LYS A 698 15.55 2.38 35.18
CA LYS A 698 15.46 3.48 34.20
C LYS A 698 14.32 3.26 33.20
N GLY A 699 14.18 2.03 32.69
CA GLY A 699 13.11 1.65 31.79
C GLY A 699 11.72 1.75 32.42
N GLU A 700 11.57 1.33 33.67
CA GLU A 700 10.32 1.44 34.44
C GLU A 700 9.92 2.91 34.67
N ARG A 701 10.85 3.73 35.15
CA ARG A 701 10.62 5.18 35.34
C ARG A 701 10.27 5.85 34.02
N MET A 702 11.01 5.54 32.94
CA MET A 702 10.73 6.09 31.61
C MET A 702 9.36 5.64 31.07
N ARG A 703 8.95 4.38 31.31
CA ARG A 703 7.63 3.88 30.91
C ARG A 703 6.51 4.69 31.54
N GLU A 704 6.63 5.10 32.81
CA GLU A 704 5.63 5.96 33.47
C GLU A 704 5.57 7.37 32.87
N VAL A 705 6.71 7.96 32.52
CA VAL A 705 6.73 9.24 31.78
C VAL A 705 6.03 9.10 30.43
N LEU A 706 6.37 8.05 29.67
CA LEU A 706 5.81 7.82 28.34
C LEU A 706 4.31 7.51 28.38
N LYS A 707 3.80 6.79 29.38
CA LYS A 707 2.35 6.61 29.59
C LYS A 707 1.59 7.92 29.68
N ALA A 708 2.20 8.94 30.28
CA ALA A 708 1.58 10.24 30.53
C ALA A 708 1.58 11.17 29.30
N CYS A 709 2.36 10.87 28.25
CA CYS A 709 2.42 11.74 27.06
C CYS A 709 2.50 11.02 25.72
N MET A 710 2.51 9.69 25.64
CA MET A 710 2.71 8.98 24.37
C MET A 710 1.59 8.00 24.07
N ILE A 711 1.19 7.98 22.81
CA ILE A 711 0.37 6.93 22.21
C ILE A 711 1.21 6.23 21.15
N LYS A 712 1.21 4.90 21.16
CA LYS A 712 1.90 4.10 20.16
C LYS A 712 1.10 2.86 19.80
N ARG A 713 0.63 2.82 18.57
CA ARG A 713 -0.04 1.66 17.95
C ARG A 713 0.65 1.27 16.65
N SER A 714 0.58 -0.02 16.36
CA SER A 714 0.99 -0.66 15.11
C SER A 714 -0.21 -1.32 14.45
N TYR A 715 -0.03 -1.84 13.23
CA TYR A 715 -1.06 -2.62 12.57
C TYR A 715 -1.46 -3.89 13.35
N GLY A 716 -0.56 -4.46 14.15
CA GLY A 716 -0.85 -5.61 15.01
C GLY A 716 -1.47 -5.26 16.37
N SER A 717 -1.65 -3.98 16.68
CA SER A 717 -2.14 -3.54 18.00
C SER A 717 -3.60 -3.93 18.21
N LEU A 718 -3.92 -4.39 19.42
CA LEU A 718 -5.26 -4.82 19.81
C LEU A 718 -5.97 -3.69 20.57
N VAL A 719 -6.99 -3.12 19.94
CA VAL A 719 -7.82 -2.06 20.52
C VAL A 719 -9.25 -2.58 20.61
N ASP A 720 -9.81 -2.65 21.81
CA ASP A 720 -11.15 -3.16 22.11
C ASP A 720 -11.42 -4.55 21.50
N GLY A 721 -10.40 -5.42 21.53
CA GLY A 721 -10.48 -6.78 20.97
C GLY A 721 -10.43 -6.84 19.44
N GLN A 722 -10.21 -5.72 18.77
CA GLN A 722 -10.05 -5.62 17.32
C GLN A 722 -8.62 -5.21 16.96
N VAL A 723 -8.04 -5.88 15.97
CA VAL A 723 -6.71 -5.56 15.46
C VAL A 723 -6.80 -4.37 14.52
N VAL A 724 -6.01 -3.32 14.76
CA VAL A 724 -5.99 -2.08 13.95
C VAL A 724 -5.81 -2.40 12.45
N GLY A 725 -4.88 -3.30 12.12
CA GLY A 725 -4.56 -3.73 10.77
C GLY A 725 -5.64 -4.59 10.09
N LYS A 726 -6.63 -5.13 10.80
CA LYS A 726 -7.70 -5.94 10.20
C LYS A 726 -8.56 -5.16 9.20
N ALA A 727 -8.60 -3.83 9.34
CA ALA A 727 -9.29 -2.96 8.39
C ALA A 727 -8.53 -2.84 7.05
N LEU A 728 -7.23 -3.10 7.05
CA LEU A 728 -6.33 -2.93 5.91
C LEU A 728 -6.11 -4.27 5.18
N PRO A 729 -5.84 -4.24 3.86
CA PRO A 729 -5.45 -5.44 3.12
C PRO A 729 -4.12 -5.99 3.63
N ALA A 730 -3.93 -7.31 3.52
CA ALA A 730 -2.69 -7.95 3.91
C ALA A 730 -1.50 -7.37 3.12
N VAL A 731 -0.41 -7.05 3.82
CA VAL A 731 0.85 -6.59 3.22
C VAL A 731 1.86 -7.70 3.30
N GLN A 732 2.54 -7.96 2.19
CA GLN A 732 3.65 -8.90 2.13
C GLN A 732 4.95 -8.19 1.78
N ASN A 733 6.00 -8.50 2.55
CA ASN A 733 7.35 -8.03 2.27
C ASN A 733 8.20 -9.21 1.81
N ILE A 734 8.69 -9.16 0.58
CA ILE A 734 9.55 -10.18 -0.02
C ILE A 734 10.93 -9.57 -0.23
N SER A 735 11.95 -10.16 0.38
CA SER A 735 13.35 -9.82 0.11
C SER A 735 13.90 -10.80 -0.93
N VAL A 736 14.56 -10.29 -1.95
CA VAL A 736 15.06 -11.10 -3.06
C VAL A 736 16.57 -10.91 -3.18
N ASN A 737 17.30 -12.00 -2.98
CA ASN A 737 18.75 -12.03 -3.12
C ASN A 737 19.11 -12.29 -4.59
N LEU A 738 19.62 -11.25 -5.25
CA LEU A 738 19.99 -11.31 -6.67
C LEU A 738 21.50 -11.41 -6.83
N ALA A 739 21.98 -12.59 -7.21
CA ALA A 739 23.39 -12.84 -7.44
C ALA A 739 23.88 -12.22 -8.76
N PHE A 740 25.09 -11.69 -8.73
CA PHE A 740 25.82 -11.32 -9.94
C PHE A 740 26.28 -12.57 -10.69
N THR A 741 26.40 -12.48 -12.02
CA THR A 741 27.17 -13.49 -12.77
C THR A 741 28.66 -13.40 -12.40
N PRO A 742 29.47 -14.44 -12.64
CA PRO A 742 30.91 -14.39 -12.34
C PRO A 742 31.62 -13.18 -12.98
N GLU A 743 31.21 -12.77 -14.17
CA GLU A 743 31.74 -11.59 -14.88
C GLU A 743 31.32 -10.29 -14.20
N GLU A 744 30.04 -10.16 -13.84
CA GLU A 744 29.51 -8.99 -13.14
C GLU A 744 30.14 -8.84 -11.73
N GLN A 745 30.34 -9.97 -11.05
CA GLN A 745 30.97 -10.05 -9.74
C GLN A 745 32.42 -9.56 -9.81
N LYS A 746 33.20 -10.01 -10.80
CA LYS A 746 34.58 -9.52 -11.02
C LYS A 746 34.62 -8.01 -11.24
N ILE A 747 33.69 -7.46 -12.03
CA ILE A 747 33.60 -6.01 -12.27
C ILE A 747 33.29 -5.28 -10.95
N TYR A 748 32.29 -5.76 -10.22
CA TYR A 748 31.90 -5.17 -8.94
C TYR A 748 33.04 -5.20 -7.92
N GLU A 749 33.72 -6.33 -7.78
CA GLU A 749 34.88 -6.50 -6.89
C GLU A 749 36.03 -5.57 -7.25
N GLY A 750 36.30 -5.36 -8.55
CA GLY A 750 37.27 -4.36 -9.01
C GLY A 750 36.91 -2.95 -8.56
N VAL A 751 35.65 -2.52 -8.76
CA VAL A 751 35.18 -1.20 -8.33
C VAL A 751 35.17 -1.06 -6.81
N PHE A 752 34.81 -2.13 -6.10
CA PHE A 752 34.85 -2.18 -4.64
C PHE A 752 36.28 -2.04 -4.13
N GLY A 753 37.22 -2.79 -4.70
CA GLY A 753 38.66 -2.70 -4.46
C GLY A 753 39.19 -1.28 -4.63
N ASP A 754 38.86 -0.62 -5.75
CA ASP A 754 39.22 0.78 -6.01
C ASP A 754 38.72 1.74 -4.92
N CYS A 755 37.45 1.58 -4.50
CA CYS A 755 36.84 2.43 -3.49
C CYS A 755 37.53 2.25 -2.13
N MET A 756 37.88 1.02 -1.79
CA MET A 756 38.50 0.65 -0.52
C MET A 756 40.00 0.94 -0.47
N ALA A 757 40.75 0.72 -1.55
CA ALA A 757 42.19 0.99 -1.63
C ALA A 757 42.54 2.47 -1.40
N GLN A 758 41.63 3.37 -1.79
CA GLN A 758 41.78 4.81 -1.61
C GLN A 758 41.17 5.33 -0.30
N ALA A 759 40.68 4.47 0.62
CA ALA A 759 40.18 4.92 1.91
C ALA A 759 41.37 5.37 2.79
N PRO A 760 41.35 6.57 3.39
CA PRO A 760 42.47 7.04 4.18
C PRO A 760 42.71 6.07 5.34
N ARG A 761 43.85 5.39 5.35
CA ARG A 761 44.37 4.73 6.55
C ARG A 761 44.55 5.82 7.59
N GLY A 762 43.62 5.92 8.53
CA GLY A 762 43.61 6.97 9.54
C GLY A 762 44.98 7.07 10.21
N ARG A 763 45.53 8.28 10.29
CA ARG A 763 46.69 8.56 11.13
C ARG A 763 46.35 8.12 12.56
N ARG A 764 47.23 7.29 13.11
CA ARG A 764 47.22 6.72 14.48
C ARG A 764 46.49 7.59 15.51
N GLY A 765 45.40 7.06 16.04
CA GLY A 765 44.72 7.51 17.25
C GLY A 765 43.89 6.33 17.78
N LYS A 766 44.14 5.92 19.02
CA LYS A 766 43.67 4.67 19.64
C LYS A 766 42.15 4.45 19.53
N ASN A 767 41.79 3.21 19.16
CA ASN A 767 40.55 2.49 19.45
C ASN A 767 39.29 2.62 18.56
N ASP A 768 39.33 3.22 17.37
CA ASP A 768 38.22 3.05 16.40
C ASP A 768 38.72 3.00 14.95
N ALA A 769 39.33 1.89 14.57
CA ALA A 769 39.80 1.63 13.21
C ALA A 769 38.66 1.17 12.27
N ARG A 770 37.47 1.78 12.33
CA ARG A 770 36.42 1.55 11.32
C ARG A 770 36.66 2.51 10.14
N GLY A 771 37.16 1.97 9.04
CA GLY A 771 37.43 2.73 7.82
C GLY A 771 36.20 3.51 7.37
N THR A 772 36.28 4.84 7.35
CA THR A 772 35.16 5.70 6.95
C THR A 772 35.15 5.83 5.42
N ILE A 773 34.17 5.23 4.76
CA ILE A 773 33.98 5.36 3.30
C ILE A 773 33.41 6.75 3.01
N SER A 774 34.04 7.50 2.11
CA SER A 774 33.50 8.81 1.69
C SER A 774 32.13 8.65 1.03
N ALA A 775 31.20 9.60 1.24
CA ALA A 775 29.86 9.55 0.67
C ALA A 775 29.86 9.42 -0.88
N SER A 776 30.86 9.99 -1.57
CA SER A 776 30.99 9.85 -3.03
C SER A 776 31.26 8.40 -3.46
N LYS A 777 32.12 7.69 -2.72
CA LYS A 777 32.44 6.27 -2.98
C LYS A 777 31.26 5.37 -2.63
N PHE A 778 30.59 5.64 -1.51
CA PHE A 778 29.35 4.92 -1.16
C PHE A 778 28.30 5.05 -2.27
N ARG A 779 28.06 6.27 -2.77
CA ARG A 779 27.14 6.51 -3.89
C ARG A 779 27.56 5.77 -5.17
N ARG A 780 28.86 5.73 -5.49
CA ARG A 780 29.40 4.94 -6.61
C ARG A 780 29.06 3.46 -6.45
N LEU A 781 29.29 2.88 -5.27
CA LEU A 781 28.94 1.47 -4.99
C LEU A 781 27.42 1.22 -5.07
N CYS A 782 26.56 2.10 -4.55
CA CYS A 782 25.10 1.98 -4.70
C CYS A 782 24.64 1.99 -6.17
N LEU A 783 25.32 2.73 -7.03
CA LEU A 783 25.01 2.76 -8.46
C LEU A 783 25.47 1.48 -9.15
N VAL A 784 26.71 1.04 -8.92
CA VAL A 784 27.27 -0.17 -9.55
C VAL A 784 26.57 -1.45 -9.07
N THR A 785 26.06 -1.48 -7.83
CA THR A 785 25.18 -2.58 -7.35
C THR A 785 23.81 -2.61 -8.04
N THR A 786 23.45 -1.56 -8.78
CA THR A 786 22.21 -1.52 -9.58
C THR A 786 22.49 -1.93 -11.00
N TRP A 787 23.52 -1.33 -11.61
CA TRP A 787 23.99 -1.66 -12.94
C TRP A 787 25.48 -1.35 -13.02
N THR A 788 26.30 -2.33 -13.37
CA THR A 788 27.77 -2.21 -13.35
C THR A 788 28.28 -1.05 -14.21
N GLU A 789 27.61 -0.79 -15.33
CA GLU A 789 27.94 0.27 -16.29
C GLU A 789 27.82 1.70 -15.73
N PHE A 790 27.13 1.89 -14.60
CA PHE A 790 27.11 3.19 -13.93
C PHE A 790 28.50 3.67 -13.53
N ASP A 791 29.48 2.78 -13.38
CA ASP A 791 30.85 3.17 -13.06
C ASP A 791 31.44 4.16 -14.09
N HIS A 792 31.10 3.97 -15.36
CA HIS A 792 31.59 4.79 -16.47
C HIS A 792 30.86 6.12 -16.61
N ILE A 793 29.56 6.15 -16.31
CA ILE A 793 28.70 7.32 -16.58
C ILE A 793 28.33 8.15 -15.34
N ALA A 794 28.50 7.63 -14.12
CA ALA A 794 28.14 8.33 -12.89
C ALA A 794 28.68 9.79 -12.79
N PRO A 795 29.91 10.12 -13.21
CA PRO A 795 30.42 11.50 -13.19
C PRO A 795 29.67 12.48 -14.13
N SER A 796 29.06 11.94 -15.17
CA SER A 796 28.30 12.69 -16.17
C SER A 796 26.81 12.78 -15.84
N TYR A 797 26.31 11.89 -14.98
CA TYR A 797 24.89 11.75 -14.60
C TYR A 797 24.63 12.27 -13.18
N THR A 798 25.14 13.46 -12.87
CA THR A 798 24.91 14.14 -11.57
C THR A 798 23.63 14.98 -11.59
N ALA A 799 23.00 15.20 -10.42
CA ALA A 799 21.75 15.96 -10.30
C ALA A 799 21.74 17.32 -11.03
N LYS A 800 22.88 18.05 -11.04
CA LYS A 800 23.00 19.32 -11.77
C LYS A 800 22.93 19.13 -13.29
N LYS A 801 23.70 18.19 -13.83
CA LYS A 801 23.77 17.89 -15.27
C LYS A 801 22.49 17.20 -15.78
N LEU A 802 21.76 16.51 -14.90
CA LEU A 802 20.50 15.86 -15.23
C LEU A 802 19.41 16.86 -15.64
N ASN A 803 19.34 18.02 -14.98
CA ASN A 803 18.37 19.06 -15.34
C ASN A 803 18.60 19.57 -16.76
N ASP A 804 19.85 19.77 -17.16
CA ASP A 804 20.20 20.20 -18.52
C ASP A 804 19.86 19.14 -19.55
N ARG A 805 20.15 17.87 -19.24
CA ARG A 805 19.88 16.72 -20.11
C ARG A 805 18.37 16.46 -20.28
N ARG A 806 17.54 16.84 -19.30
CA ARG A 806 16.07 16.71 -19.36
C ARG A 806 15.35 17.90 -20.01
N LYS A 807 16.06 18.96 -20.43
CA LYS A 807 15.44 20.15 -21.06
C LYS A 807 14.56 19.81 -22.26
N ASN A 808 14.92 18.77 -23.01
CA ASN A 808 14.21 18.34 -24.23
C ASN A 808 13.35 17.09 -24.02
N GLY A 809 13.02 16.73 -22.78
CA GLY A 809 12.22 15.56 -22.44
C GLY A 809 13.05 14.38 -21.90
N VAL A 810 12.51 13.17 -22.05
CA VAL A 810 13.14 11.94 -21.54
C VAL A 810 14.28 11.51 -22.46
N LEU A 811 15.39 11.05 -21.85
CA LEU A 811 16.54 10.57 -22.60
C LEU A 811 16.20 9.28 -23.36
N HIS A 812 16.66 9.19 -24.61
CA HIS A 812 16.53 7.96 -25.37
C HIS A 812 17.48 6.89 -24.83
N THR A 813 17.01 5.65 -24.65
CA THR A 813 17.78 4.51 -24.13
C THR A 813 19.13 4.32 -24.81
N ARG A 814 19.15 4.35 -26.16
CA ARG A 814 20.39 4.29 -26.97
C ARG A 814 21.39 5.42 -26.66
N THR A 815 20.92 6.60 -26.24
CA THR A 815 21.81 7.71 -25.86
C THR A 815 22.66 7.35 -24.64
N ILE A 816 22.07 6.63 -23.67
CA ILE A 816 22.80 6.15 -22.50
C ILE A 816 23.86 5.13 -22.91
N LEU A 817 23.51 4.18 -23.78
CA LEU A 817 24.47 3.20 -24.32
C LEU A 817 25.59 3.87 -25.10
N ARG A 818 25.29 4.91 -25.89
CA ARG A 818 26.30 5.71 -26.59
C ARG A 818 27.25 6.41 -25.62
N ASP A 819 26.73 7.02 -24.57
CA ASP A 819 27.53 7.67 -23.53
C ASP A 819 28.46 6.66 -22.83
N ILE A 820 27.98 5.45 -22.56
CA ILE A 820 28.79 4.33 -22.03
C ILE A 820 29.85 3.91 -23.02
N HIS A 821 29.49 3.70 -24.28
CA HIS A 821 30.44 3.31 -25.33
C HIS A 821 31.58 4.33 -25.46
N HIS A 822 31.28 5.64 -25.42
CA HIS A 822 32.30 6.68 -25.38
C HIS A 822 33.14 6.66 -24.10
N ALA A 823 32.51 6.46 -22.94
CA ALA A 823 33.21 6.42 -21.67
C ALA A 823 34.14 5.19 -21.54
N LYS A 824 33.72 4.02 -22.03
CA LYS A 824 34.54 2.80 -22.08
C LYS A 824 35.76 2.95 -22.97
N ARG A 825 35.62 3.63 -24.11
CA ARG A 825 36.77 3.97 -24.98
C ARG A 825 37.82 4.84 -24.28
N GLN A 826 37.38 5.70 -23.37
CA GLN A 826 38.27 6.59 -22.61
C GLN A 826 38.84 5.93 -21.35
N ARG A 827 38.07 5.04 -20.71
CA ARG A 827 38.44 4.37 -19.46
C ARG A 827 37.83 2.94 -19.42
N PRO A 828 38.51 1.94 -20.02
CA PRO A 828 38.08 0.54 -19.92
C PRO A 828 38.26 -0.02 -18.50
N TYR A 829 37.59 -1.13 -18.18
CA TYR A 829 37.77 -1.79 -16.88
C TYR A 829 39.18 -2.40 -16.78
N HIS A 830 39.88 -2.13 -15.67
CA HIS A 830 41.15 -2.78 -15.35
C HIS A 830 40.89 -4.16 -14.72
N ILE A 831 40.42 -5.13 -15.52
CA ILE A 831 40.38 -6.53 -15.12
C ILE A 831 41.81 -7.10 -15.29
N ALA A 832 42.27 -7.90 -14.33
CA ALA A 832 43.66 -8.36 -14.20
C ALA A 832 44.14 -9.37 -15.27
N ASP A 833 43.67 -9.28 -16.52
CA ASP A 833 44.04 -10.17 -17.62
C ASP A 833 44.98 -9.47 -18.62
N PRO A 834 45.88 -10.18 -19.32
CA PRO A 834 47.00 -9.63 -20.10
C PRO A 834 46.61 -8.65 -21.23
N PRO A 835 47.50 -7.69 -21.59
CA PRO A 835 47.20 -6.52 -22.43
C PRO A 835 46.76 -6.75 -23.88
N GLU A 836 47.06 -7.89 -24.47
CA GLU A 836 46.94 -8.09 -25.92
C GLU A 836 45.54 -8.49 -26.41
N ILE A 837 44.62 -8.85 -25.50
CA ILE A 837 43.20 -9.19 -25.82
C ILE A 837 42.24 -8.00 -25.52
N ARG A 838 42.76 -6.89 -24.96
CA ARG A 838 42.00 -5.93 -24.13
C ARG A 838 41.05 -4.96 -24.83
N ALA A 839 41.17 -4.68 -26.12
CA ALA A 839 40.43 -3.56 -26.75
C ALA A 839 39.13 -3.97 -27.45
N GLU A 840 39.09 -5.15 -28.07
CA GLU A 840 37.95 -5.59 -28.91
C GLU A 840 36.89 -6.39 -28.13
N THR A 841 37.23 -6.98 -26.99
CA THR A 841 36.35 -7.89 -26.24
C THR A 841 35.46 -7.23 -25.17
N GLN A 842 35.71 -5.97 -24.80
CA GLN A 842 34.96 -5.25 -23.74
C GLN A 842 34.00 -4.16 -24.25
N ILE A 843 34.07 -3.82 -25.55
CA ILE A 843 33.24 -2.78 -26.16
C ILE A 843 32.26 -3.48 -27.09
N ASP A 844 31.07 -3.76 -26.57
CA ASP A 844 29.98 -4.26 -27.41
C ASP A 844 29.65 -3.22 -28.50
N PRO A 845 29.37 -3.66 -29.75
CA PRO A 845 28.94 -2.76 -30.79
C PRO A 845 27.65 -2.04 -30.36
N LEU A 846 27.55 -0.75 -30.69
CA LEU A 846 26.34 0.01 -30.38
C LEU A 846 25.18 -0.53 -31.25
N PRO A 847 24.09 -1.02 -30.64
CA PRO A 847 22.97 -1.57 -31.40
C PRO A 847 22.33 -0.53 -32.35
N SER A 848 21.68 -1.03 -33.40
CA SER A 848 20.85 -0.22 -34.29
C SER A 848 19.69 0.41 -33.52
N GLU A 849 19.21 1.59 -33.95
CA GLU A 849 18.06 2.27 -33.33
C GLU A 849 16.79 1.44 -33.36
N ASP A 850 16.61 0.65 -34.41
CA ASP A 850 15.42 -0.18 -34.61
C ASP A 850 15.52 -1.54 -33.89
N ASN A 851 16.72 -1.94 -33.43
CA ASN A 851 16.93 -3.22 -32.76
C ASN A 851 16.68 -3.12 -31.25
N ILE A 852 15.40 -2.98 -30.92
CA ILE A 852 14.90 -2.84 -29.55
C ILE A 852 15.34 -3.99 -28.63
N ARG A 853 15.37 -5.21 -29.17
CA ARG A 853 15.80 -6.40 -28.42
C ARG A 853 17.25 -6.26 -27.94
N GLU A 854 18.15 -5.91 -28.85
CA GLU A 854 19.57 -5.77 -28.54
C GLU A 854 19.83 -4.59 -27.60
N ILE A 855 19.12 -3.47 -27.79
CA ILE A 855 19.16 -2.32 -26.86
C ILE A 855 18.79 -2.76 -25.42
N LEU A 856 17.70 -3.52 -25.27
CA LEU A 856 17.26 -3.98 -23.95
C LEU A 856 18.22 -5.02 -23.37
N GLN A 857 18.75 -5.94 -24.18
CA GLN A 857 19.79 -6.89 -23.77
C GLN A 857 21.04 -6.18 -23.25
N CYS A 858 21.50 -5.11 -23.92
CA CYS A 858 22.65 -4.32 -23.45
C CYS A 858 22.41 -3.69 -22.07
N HIS A 859 21.18 -3.29 -21.73
CA HIS A 859 20.86 -2.75 -20.40
C HIS A 859 20.68 -3.83 -19.33
N CYS A 860 20.19 -5.01 -19.71
CA CYS A 860 20.10 -6.17 -18.82
C CYS A 860 21.49 -6.72 -18.45
N ARG A 861 22.47 -6.61 -19.36
CA ARG A 861 23.87 -6.95 -19.09
C ARG A 861 24.41 -6.07 -17.97
N GLY A 862 24.93 -6.68 -16.91
CA GLY A 862 25.45 -5.93 -15.76
C GLY A 862 24.40 -5.56 -14.71
N SER A 863 23.12 -5.93 -14.89
CA SER A 863 22.05 -5.62 -13.93
C SER A 863 21.16 -6.84 -13.65
N PRO A 864 21.45 -7.61 -12.60
CA PRO A 864 20.52 -8.65 -12.13
C PRO A 864 19.20 -8.04 -11.62
N LYS A 865 19.24 -6.83 -11.05
CA LYS A 865 18.05 -6.10 -10.59
C LYS A 865 17.11 -5.73 -11.74
N LEU A 866 17.63 -5.25 -12.88
CA LEU A 866 16.78 -4.95 -14.04
C LEU A 866 16.18 -6.22 -14.63
N ARG A 867 16.96 -7.30 -14.74
CA ARG A 867 16.48 -8.60 -15.24
C ARG A 867 15.27 -9.09 -14.42
N TYR A 868 15.42 -9.10 -13.09
CA TYR A 868 14.34 -9.49 -12.18
C TYR A 868 13.14 -8.53 -12.23
N LEU A 869 13.41 -7.22 -12.24
CA LEU A 869 12.36 -6.19 -12.33
C LEU A 869 11.54 -6.31 -13.62
N LEU A 870 12.17 -6.61 -14.76
CA LEU A 870 11.47 -6.82 -16.02
C LEU A 870 10.55 -8.06 -15.95
N GLN A 871 10.99 -9.13 -15.29
CA GLN A 871 10.14 -10.30 -15.08
C GLN A 871 8.91 -9.97 -14.22
N LEU A 872 9.08 -9.21 -13.12
CA LEU A 872 7.96 -8.71 -12.31
C LEU A 872 6.99 -7.84 -13.12
N VAL A 873 7.51 -7.02 -14.04
CA VAL A 873 6.69 -6.16 -14.89
C VAL A 873 5.89 -6.96 -15.90
N ALA A 874 6.52 -7.98 -16.50
CA ALA A 874 5.83 -8.88 -17.41
C ALA A 874 4.65 -9.56 -16.71
N GLU A 875 4.83 -10.02 -15.47
CA GLU A 875 3.79 -10.71 -14.70
C GLU A 875 2.75 -9.74 -14.11
N LEU A 876 3.16 -8.76 -13.30
CA LEU A 876 2.23 -7.91 -12.56
C LEU A 876 1.59 -6.85 -13.46
N VAL A 877 2.39 -6.15 -14.27
CA VAL A 877 1.92 -4.98 -15.03
C VAL A 877 1.32 -5.38 -16.38
N ILE A 878 1.99 -6.24 -17.15
CA ILE A 878 1.58 -6.55 -18.53
C ILE A 878 0.50 -7.64 -18.56
N LEU A 879 0.70 -8.72 -17.81
CA LEU A 879 -0.24 -9.84 -17.74
C LEU A 879 -1.44 -9.50 -16.85
N ARG A 880 -1.19 -9.15 -15.57
CA ARG A 880 -2.25 -8.91 -14.56
C ARG A 880 -2.85 -7.50 -14.54
N LYS A 881 -2.25 -6.54 -15.25
CA LYS A 881 -2.68 -5.11 -15.28
C LYS A 881 -2.68 -4.44 -13.90
N GLU A 882 -1.81 -4.89 -13.00
CA GLU A 882 -1.59 -4.29 -11.69
C GLU A 882 -0.66 -3.06 -11.77
N LYS A 883 -0.71 -2.23 -10.72
CA LYS A 883 0.15 -1.05 -10.60
C LYS A 883 1.41 -1.43 -9.83
N LEU A 884 2.57 -1.13 -10.41
CA LEU A 884 3.87 -1.29 -9.76
C LEU A 884 4.44 0.09 -9.39
N LEU A 885 4.89 0.22 -8.14
CA LEU A 885 5.63 1.38 -7.66
C LEU A 885 7.09 0.98 -7.45
N ILE A 886 8.00 1.77 -8.02
CA ILE A 886 9.44 1.51 -7.94
C ILE A 886 10.10 2.65 -7.18
N PHE A 887 10.74 2.30 -6.07
CA PHE A 887 11.52 3.24 -5.26
C PHE A 887 13.01 3.04 -5.55
N VAL A 888 13.67 4.12 -5.93
CA VAL A 888 15.13 4.13 -6.12
C VAL A 888 15.76 5.26 -5.31
N THR A 889 17.01 5.05 -4.90
CA THR A 889 17.73 5.93 -3.98
C THR A 889 18.36 7.13 -4.69
N MET A 890 18.89 6.93 -5.90
CA MET A 890 19.72 7.90 -6.61
C MET A 890 19.03 8.44 -7.88
N PRO A 891 19.11 9.75 -8.18
CA PRO A 891 18.51 10.33 -9.38
C PRO A 891 18.96 9.72 -10.71
N ALA A 892 20.20 9.21 -10.78
CA ALA A 892 20.71 8.55 -11.99
C ALA A 892 19.96 7.24 -12.30
N GLN A 893 19.54 6.50 -11.26
CA GLN A 893 18.73 5.28 -11.41
C GLN A 893 17.35 5.63 -11.97
N VAL A 894 16.72 6.72 -11.49
CA VAL A 894 15.42 7.20 -12.00
C VAL A 894 15.50 7.48 -13.50
N LEU A 895 16.51 8.26 -13.95
CA LEU A 895 16.67 8.60 -15.35
C LEU A 895 16.89 7.34 -16.21
N TRP A 896 17.76 6.44 -15.75
CA TRP A 896 18.07 5.22 -16.47
C TRP A 896 16.82 4.34 -16.63
N LEU A 897 16.07 4.13 -15.55
CA LEU A 897 14.79 3.42 -15.60
C LEU A 897 13.80 4.16 -16.50
N GLU A 898 13.51 5.44 -16.30
CA GLU A 898 12.60 6.19 -17.21
C GLU A 898 12.95 6.00 -18.70
N SER A 899 14.23 6.04 -19.04
CA SER A 899 14.71 5.85 -20.42
C SER A 899 14.39 4.44 -20.93
N VAL A 900 14.81 3.40 -20.19
CA VAL A 900 14.55 1.98 -20.52
C VAL A 900 13.05 1.70 -20.66
N TRP A 901 12.19 2.41 -19.92
CA TRP A 901 10.76 2.10 -19.84
C TRP A 901 9.88 2.85 -20.85
N ILE A 902 10.21 4.12 -21.14
CA ILE A 902 9.42 4.96 -22.06
C ILE A 902 9.50 4.47 -23.51
N ILE A 903 10.55 3.74 -23.87
CA ILE A 903 10.72 3.20 -25.22
C ILE A 903 10.14 1.79 -25.37
N HIS A 904 10.08 1.00 -24.30
CA HIS A 904 9.80 -0.44 -24.43
C HIS A 904 8.46 -0.90 -23.87
N ILE A 905 7.78 -0.12 -23.01
CA ILE A 905 6.55 -0.60 -22.32
C ILE A 905 5.36 0.37 -22.40
N PHE A 906 5.54 1.69 -22.55
CA PHE A 906 4.44 2.66 -22.42
C PHE A 906 4.30 3.67 -23.58
N TYR A 907 3.80 3.20 -24.73
CA TYR A 907 2.86 4.00 -25.54
C TYR A 907 1.44 3.45 -25.29
N PHE A 908 0.82 3.85 -24.19
CA PHE A 908 -0.62 3.75 -24.01
C PHE A 908 -1.13 5.16 -23.71
N ALA A 909 -2.05 5.64 -24.55
CA ALA A 909 -2.76 6.88 -24.34
C ALA A 909 -3.52 6.82 -23.01
N GLY A 910 -3.23 7.74 -22.09
CA GLY A 910 -4.26 8.27 -21.19
C GLY A 910 -4.28 7.86 -19.71
N ASN A 911 -3.39 7.03 -19.17
CA ASN A 911 -3.29 6.83 -17.71
C ASN A 911 -1.91 6.30 -17.28
N PRO A 912 -1.17 6.95 -16.35
CA PRO A 912 0.11 6.44 -15.89
C PRO A 912 -0.11 5.24 -14.95
N LEU A 913 0.10 4.02 -15.46
CA LEU A 913 0.01 2.76 -14.69
C LEU A 913 1.23 2.48 -13.81
N MET A 914 2.27 3.32 -13.88
CA MET A 914 3.38 3.31 -12.94
C MET A 914 3.78 4.72 -12.52
N LEU A 915 4.10 4.88 -11.24
CA LEU A 915 4.67 6.10 -10.67
C LEU A 915 6.07 5.77 -10.15
N LEU A 916 7.09 6.31 -10.82
CA LEU A 916 8.47 6.30 -10.34
C LEU A 916 8.60 7.37 -9.25
N PHE A 917 8.76 6.94 -8.00
CA PHE A 917 8.97 7.85 -6.89
C PHE A 917 10.45 7.88 -6.48
N ARG A 918 10.94 9.10 -6.29
CA ARG A 918 12.22 9.34 -5.63
C ARG A 918 12.06 9.03 -4.15
N SER A 919 12.83 8.09 -3.63
CA SER A 919 13.02 7.96 -2.19
C SER A 919 13.68 9.25 -1.68
N TYR A 920 12.93 10.08 -0.97
CA TYR A 920 13.52 11.08 -0.07
C TYR A 920 13.84 10.37 1.24
N SER A 921 14.84 9.48 1.23
CA SER A 921 15.52 9.12 2.47
C SER A 921 16.66 10.11 2.72
N SER A 922 16.72 10.57 3.96
CA SER A 922 17.45 11.70 4.49
C SER A 922 18.99 11.53 4.50
N LEU A 923 19.59 11.46 3.32
CA LEU A 923 21.05 11.55 3.11
C LEU A 923 21.44 12.83 2.38
N THR A 924 21.04 13.97 2.96
CA THR A 924 21.82 15.22 2.89
C THR A 924 22.43 15.51 4.24
#